data_AF-A0AAU9WM38-F1
#
_entry.id   AF-A0AAU9WM38-F1
#
_cell.length_a   1.000
_cell.length_b   1.000
_cell.length_c   1.000
_cell.angle_alpha   90.00
_cell.angle_beta   90.00
_cell.angle_gamma   90.00
#
_symmetry.space_group_name_H-M   'P 1'
#
loop_
_entity.id
_entity.type
_entity.pdbx_description
1 polymer ?
#
loop_
_entity_poly.entity_id
_entity_poly.type
_entity_poly.pdbx_seq_one_letter_code
_entity_poly.pdbx_strand_id
1 'polypeptide(L)'
;MCCRPTATIMLLLPLLTFFPSLLNLMFAMQNSALYRNPTGNLSLGNFKCDPFYYLWEEKLTSSMVKGQFFCAFLCVGEPRCYSFNVAEYPDSNGLYLCELLVTDKYRATGKLFANAKFSHFSPWSPCESAPCMNGGVCVPEYEWNSYHCDCKPGFCGTHCKRGDKTCSHIKLCNLPSGSYVIDPDGEGGVKPFKVYCNMNDKGGVGVTVVSHDSEGRTLVQGFDGKGSYSRPINYTEANMARLAKLTASSAYCEQFIKYECFNSQLLSNGNMYGWWVSRDREKMKYWGGVDSVDYKCVCGLNNTCADINYGCNCDKNDPTWREDSGLLKDKSKLPVKQLRFGDTYYYGDKGYHTLGKLNALYRNLTGEISHGNFKCDPFYYLWEEKLTSSMVKGQFFCAFLCVGEPRCYSFNVAEYPDSNGLYLCELLVTDKYRATRKLFANATFHHFSPWSPCGSAPCMNSGVCVPEYEWNSYHCDCKPGFCGTHCKRGGDKTCSQIKLCNLPNGSYVIDPDGKGGVKPFKVYMTDKGGVGVTVVSHDSEGRTLVRGFLAKGSYSRSINYTEADMAQLANLTASSAHCEQFIKYECYNSVLFFNGNMYGWWVSRDGEKMKYWGGVDSVDYKCACGLNNTCANINFGCNCDKNDNTWREDSGLLKDKFKLPVKQLRFGDTYYYGDKGYHTLGKLKCFGLI
;
A
#
# COMPACT_ATOMS: atom_id res chain seq x y z
N MET A 1 -20.92 -42.18 -6.62
CA MET A 1 -21.04 -40.71 -6.62
C MET A 1 -19.76 -40.14 -6.05
N CYS A 2 -18.87 -39.67 -6.93
CA CYS A 2 -17.59 -39.07 -6.56
C CYS A 2 -17.79 -37.73 -5.83
N CYS A 3 -16.95 -37.49 -4.83
CA CYS A 3 -16.59 -36.20 -4.22
C CYS A 3 -17.75 -35.23 -3.84
N ARG A 4 -18.06 -35.15 -2.55
CA ARG A 4 -18.62 -33.95 -1.88
C ARG A 4 -17.59 -33.41 -0.85
N PRO A 5 -17.63 -32.10 -0.53
CA PRO A 5 -16.50 -31.37 0.03
C PRO A 5 -16.20 -31.73 1.49
N THR A 6 -14.89 -31.79 1.79
CA THR A 6 -14.26 -31.67 3.12
C THR A 6 -14.95 -32.41 4.28
N ALA A 7 -14.57 -33.67 4.49
CA ALA A 7 -14.67 -34.31 5.80
C ALA A 7 -13.30 -34.24 6.49
N THR A 8 -13.12 -33.28 7.40
CA THR A 8 -11.97 -33.24 8.31
C THR A 8 -12.13 -34.37 9.32
N ILE A 9 -11.31 -35.42 9.23
CA ILE A 9 -11.30 -36.52 10.20
C ILE A 9 -10.42 -36.11 11.38
N MET A 10 -11.03 -35.65 12.47
CA MET A 10 -10.37 -35.47 13.77
C MET A 10 -10.68 -36.68 14.66
N LEU A 11 -9.65 -37.44 15.03
CA LEU A 11 -9.72 -38.47 16.08
C LEU A 11 -9.47 -37.80 17.44
N LEU A 12 -10.51 -37.67 18.27
CA LEU A 12 -10.39 -37.33 19.69
C LEU A 12 -10.73 -38.57 20.52
N LEU A 13 -9.74 -39.13 21.21
CA LEU A 13 -9.96 -40.04 22.35
C LEU A 13 -10.02 -39.20 23.64
N PRO A 14 -10.90 -39.54 24.60
CA PRO A 14 -11.20 -38.65 25.71
C PRO A 14 -10.10 -38.75 26.77
N LEU A 15 -9.43 -37.63 27.06
CA LEU A 15 -8.87 -37.30 28.38
C LEU A 15 -8.39 -35.83 28.35
N LEU A 16 -9.31 -34.94 28.69
CA LEU A 16 -9.01 -33.54 29.01
C LEU A 16 -8.52 -33.46 30.45
N THR A 17 -7.21 -33.33 30.68
CA THR A 17 -6.66 -32.60 31.82
C THR A 17 -5.25 -32.06 31.55
N PHE A 18 -5.13 -30.72 31.54
CA PHE A 18 -3.99 -29.87 31.92
C PHE A 18 -2.57 -30.20 31.44
N PHE A 19 -2.16 -29.74 30.24
CA PHE A 19 -0.76 -29.37 29.95
C PHE A 19 -0.69 -28.31 28.81
N PRO A 20 0.14 -27.24 28.93
CA PRO A 20 0.33 -26.23 27.85
C PRO A 20 0.90 -26.81 26.54
N SER A 21 1.48 -28.01 26.58
CA SER A 21 1.95 -28.75 25.39
C SER A 21 0.82 -29.27 24.50
N LEU A 22 -0.37 -29.61 25.05
CA LEU A 22 -1.52 -30.08 24.27
C LEU A 22 -2.19 -28.95 23.46
N LEU A 23 -2.14 -27.71 23.95
CA LEU A 23 -2.71 -26.55 23.26
C LEU A 23 -1.89 -26.20 22.01
N ASN A 24 -0.56 -26.24 22.11
CA ASN A 24 0.34 -26.08 20.96
C ASN A 24 0.19 -27.24 19.95
N LEU A 25 -0.04 -28.47 20.43
CA LEU A 25 -0.31 -29.62 19.56
C LEU A 25 -1.63 -29.45 18.79
N MET A 26 -2.70 -29.00 19.47
CA MET A 26 -3.99 -28.71 18.82
C MET A 26 -3.86 -27.57 17.79
N PHE A 27 -3.12 -26.51 18.11
CA PHE A 27 -2.84 -25.41 17.17
C PHE A 27 -2.02 -25.85 15.95
N ALA A 28 -1.01 -26.71 16.14
CA ALA A 28 -0.20 -27.26 15.05
C ALA A 28 -1.04 -28.16 14.12
N MET A 29 -1.89 -29.03 14.70
CA MET A 29 -2.76 -29.93 13.93
C MET A 29 -3.87 -29.20 13.17
N GLN A 30 -4.42 -28.11 13.72
CA GLN A 30 -5.48 -27.34 13.07
C GLN A 30 -4.97 -26.53 11.86
N ASN A 31 -3.65 -26.30 11.79
CA ASN A 31 -2.99 -25.49 10.76
C ASN A 31 -2.00 -26.28 9.90
N SER A 32 -2.08 -27.62 9.88
CA SER A 32 -1.22 -28.48 9.04
C SER A 32 -2.04 -29.27 8.03
N ALA A 33 -1.58 -29.35 6.78
CA ALA A 33 -2.14 -30.27 5.79
C ALA A 33 -1.52 -31.68 5.88
N LEU A 34 -0.26 -31.77 6.33
CA LEU A 34 0.42 -33.02 6.64
C LEU A 34 1.29 -32.78 7.88
N TYR A 35 0.99 -33.48 8.97
CA TYR A 35 1.70 -33.36 10.25
C TYR A 35 2.12 -34.75 10.74
N ARG A 36 3.41 -34.89 11.09
CA ARG A 36 3.98 -36.11 11.66
C ARG A 36 4.61 -35.76 13.01
N ASN A 37 4.09 -36.33 14.10
CA ASN A 37 4.71 -36.11 15.41
C ASN A 37 5.99 -36.96 15.54
N PRO A 38 7.15 -36.37 15.87
CA PRO A 38 8.41 -37.10 16.09
C PRO A 38 8.34 -38.18 17.18
N THR A 39 7.39 -38.08 18.11
CA THR A 39 7.20 -39.00 19.24
C THR A 39 6.16 -40.11 18.99
N GLY A 40 5.58 -40.17 17.78
CA GLY A 40 4.82 -41.34 17.30
C GLY A 40 3.33 -41.42 17.67
N ASN A 41 2.81 -40.55 18.54
CA ASN A 41 1.45 -40.74 19.09
C ASN A 41 0.30 -40.10 18.28
N LEU A 42 0.57 -39.22 17.29
CA LEU A 42 -0.48 -38.56 16.50
C LEU A 42 0.07 -38.00 15.18
N SER A 43 -0.49 -38.42 14.05
CA SER A 43 -0.14 -37.92 12.71
C SER A 43 -1.41 -37.65 11.90
N LEU A 44 -1.41 -36.61 11.06
CA LEU A 44 -2.56 -36.12 10.31
C LEU A 44 -2.15 -35.91 8.84
N GLY A 45 -3.01 -36.30 7.89
CA GLY A 45 -2.83 -35.99 6.47
C GLY A 45 -4.15 -35.66 5.79
N ASN A 46 -4.26 -34.46 5.26
CA ASN A 46 -5.40 -33.95 4.51
C ASN A 46 -5.07 -33.92 3.01
N PHE A 47 -5.38 -35.02 2.32
CA PHE A 47 -5.07 -35.21 0.91
C PHE A 47 -6.22 -34.78 0.00
N LYS A 48 -5.90 -33.97 -1.01
CA LYS A 48 -6.78 -33.62 -2.12
C LYS A 48 -6.59 -34.62 -3.25
N CYS A 49 -7.71 -35.05 -3.85
CA CYS A 49 -7.72 -35.94 -5.01
C CYS A 49 -7.71 -35.16 -6.32
N ASP A 50 -6.84 -35.57 -7.24
CA ASP A 50 -6.83 -35.24 -8.66
C ASP A 50 -7.31 -36.51 -9.42
N PRO A 51 -8.61 -36.62 -9.71
CA PRO A 51 -9.20 -37.85 -10.24
C PRO A 51 -8.75 -38.12 -11.67
N PHE A 52 -8.42 -39.38 -11.98
CA PHE A 52 -7.90 -39.79 -13.29
C PHE A 52 -6.59 -39.10 -13.69
N TYR A 53 -5.72 -38.83 -12.71
CA TYR A 53 -4.36 -38.34 -12.93
C TYR A 53 -3.33 -39.26 -12.28
N TYR A 54 -2.13 -39.28 -12.84
CA TYR A 54 -1.00 -40.05 -12.36
C TYR A 54 0.24 -39.17 -12.30
N LEU A 55 0.90 -39.12 -11.15
CA LEU A 55 2.18 -38.43 -11.01
C LEU A 55 3.31 -39.40 -11.37
N TRP A 56 4.03 -39.09 -12.45
CA TRP A 56 5.11 -39.93 -12.97
C TRP A 56 6.45 -39.63 -12.27
N GLU A 57 6.60 -40.15 -11.06
CA GLU A 57 7.80 -39.97 -10.22
C GLU A 57 8.24 -41.25 -9.52
N GLU A 58 9.39 -41.19 -8.86
CA GLU A 58 9.96 -42.30 -8.09
C GLU A 58 9.01 -42.76 -6.98
N LYS A 59 8.75 -44.08 -6.98
CA LYS A 59 7.90 -44.75 -6.01
C LYS A 59 8.74 -45.18 -4.83
N LEU A 60 8.30 -44.80 -3.63
CA LEU A 60 8.85 -45.34 -2.38
C LEU A 60 8.50 -46.82 -2.24
N THR A 61 7.22 -47.13 -2.45
CA THR A 61 6.70 -48.49 -2.35
C THR A 61 5.38 -48.60 -3.09
N SER A 62 4.98 -49.83 -3.40
CA SER A 62 3.69 -50.17 -3.98
C SER A 62 3.04 -51.28 -3.17
N SER A 63 1.76 -51.14 -2.86
CA SER A 63 1.03 -52.05 -1.98
C SER A 63 -0.42 -52.21 -2.41
N MET A 64 -1.04 -53.33 -2.06
CA MET A 64 -2.47 -53.60 -2.32
C MET A 64 -3.29 -53.27 -1.06
N VAL A 65 -4.33 -52.43 -1.20
CA VAL A 65 -5.12 -51.94 -0.06
C VAL A 65 -6.63 -52.18 -0.23
N LYS A 66 -7.35 -52.42 0.87
CA LYS A 66 -8.80 -52.74 0.86
C LYS A 66 -9.73 -51.57 0.50
N GLY A 67 -9.18 -50.41 0.20
CA GLY A 67 -9.92 -49.20 -0.15
C GLY A 67 -8.98 -48.02 -0.37
N GLN A 68 -9.40 -47.05 -1.19
CA GLN A 68 -8.54 -45.93 -1.61
C GLN A 68 -8.03 -45.08 -0.43
N PHE A 69 -8.83 -44.92 0.62
CA PHE A 69 -8.45 -44.18 1.84
C PHE A 69 -7.30 -44.83 2.63
N PHE A 70 -7.06 -46.13 2.47
CA PHE A 70 -5.96 -46.81 3.18
C PHE A 70 -4.58 -46.40 2.66
N CYS A 71 -4.50 -45.93 1.42
CA CYS A 71 -3.25 -45.41 0.86
C CYS A 71 -2.79 -44.13 1.58
N ALA A 72 -3.73 -43.30 2.03
CA ALA A 72 -3.44 -42.11 2.83
C ALA A 72 -2.79 -42.46 4.18
N PHE A 73 -3.27 -43.50 4.86
CA PHE A 73 -2.67 -43.94 6.13
C PHE A 73 -1.23 -44.44 5.94
N LEU A 74 -0.97 -45.19 4.87
CA LEU A 74 0.38 -45.63 4.54
C LEU A 74 1.29 -44.44 4.26
N CYS A 75 0.82 -43.43 3.53
CA CYS A 75 1.61 -42.23 3.27
C CYS A 75 1.88 -41.41 4.54
N VAL A 76 0.89 -41.22 5.42
CA VAL A 76 1.08 -40.50 6.68
C VAL A 76 2.12 -41.20 7.56
N GLY A 77 2.08 -42.53 7.62
CA GLY A 77 3.02 -43.35 8.41
C GLY A 77 4.43 -43.47 7.83
N GLU A 78 4.65 -43.12 6.57
CA GLU A 78 5.96 -43.13 5.92
C GLU A 78 6.58 -41.73 5.91
N PRO A 79 7.63 -41.44 6.71
CA PRO A 79 8.22 -40.10 6.83
C PRO A 79 8.70 -39.48 5.50
N ARG A 80 9.04 -40.30 4.50
CA ARG A 80 9.49 -39.83 3.19
C ARG A 80 8.37 -39.62 2.19
N CYS A 81 7.14 -40.05 2.50
CA CYS A 81 6.02 -39.92 1.58
C CYS A 81 5.48 -38.49 1.58
N TYR A 82 5.26 -37.92 0.40
CA TYR A 82 4.61 -36.61 0.26
C TYR A 82 3.29 -36.70 -0.49
N SER A 83 3.11 -37.68 -1.38
CA SER A 83 1.89 -37.89 -2.14
C SER A 83 1.78 -39.37 -2.57
N PHE A 84 0.68 -39.75 -3.21
CA PHE A 84 0.50 -41.12 -3.68
C PHE A 84 -0.41 -41.22 -4.91
N ASN A 85 -0.23 -42.27 -5.71
CA ASN A 85 -1.17 -42.67 -6.76
C ASN A 85 -2.00 -43.86 -6.26
N VAL A 86 -3.29 -43.91 -6.59
CA VAL A 86 -4.15 -45.06 -6.29
C VAL A 86 -4.89 -45.49 -7.55
N ALA A 87 -4.98 -46.79 -7.78
CA ALA A 87 -5.79 -47.33 -8.86
C ALA A 87 -7.27 -46.91 -8.69
N GLU A 88 -7.93 -46.59 -9.80
CA GLU A 88 -9.34 -46.19 -9.79
C GLU A 88 -10.25 -47.39 -9.54
N TYR A 89 -9.84 -48.57 -10.02
CA TYR A 89 -10.58 -49.82 -9.91
C TYR A 89 -9.78 -50.85 -9.11
N PRO A 90 -10.43 -51.66 -8.26
CA PRO A 90 -9.77 -52.73 -7.55
C PRO A 90 -9.41 -53.90 -8.49
N ASP A 91 -8.48 -54.74 -8.05
CA ASP A 91 -8.18 -56.02 -8.67
C ASP A 91 -9.32 -57.05 -8.48
N SER A 92 -9.11 -58.28 -8.96
CA SER A 92 -10.09 -59.37 -8.84
C SER A 92 -10.39 -59.77 -7.39
N ASN A 93 -9.56 -59.38 -6.42
CA ASN A 93 -9.74 -59.64 -5.00
C ASN A 93 -10.37 -58.45 -4.25
N GLY A 94 -10.76 -57.39 -4.96
CA GLY A 94 -11.32 -56.18 -4.36
C GLY A 94 -10.26 -55.24 -3.74
N LEU A 95 -8.97 -55.38 -4.10
CA LEU A 95 -7.88 -54.56 -3.58
C LEU A 95 -7.41 -53.52 -4.59
N TYR A 96 -7.14 -52.30 -4.12
CA TYR A 96 -6.63 -51.19 -4.93
C TYR A 96 -5.10 -51.15 -4.86
N LEU A 97 -4.44 -50.96 -6.00
CA LEU A 97 -3.00 -50.70 -6.03
C LEU A 97 -2.73 -49.27 -5.54
N CYS A 98 -1.88 -49.13 -4.53
CA CYS A 98 -1.45 -47.88 -3.90
C CYS A 98 0.05 -47.70 -4.09
N GLU A 99 0.48 -46.53 -4.56
CA GLU A 99 1.88 -46.21 -4.82
C GLU A 99 2.28 -44.93 -4.07
N LEU A 100 3.17 -45.04 -3.09
CA LEU A 100 3.65 -43.90 -2.30
C LEU A 100 4.81 -43.19 -3.02
N LEU A 101 4.86 -41.87 -2.97
CA LEU A 101 5.81 -41.05 -3.73
C LEU A 101 6.66 -40.15 -2.83
N VAL A 102 7.94 -39.98 -3.22
CA VAL A 102 8.94 -39.13 -2.52
C VAL A 102 8.71 -37.63 -2.71
N THR A 103 7.76 -37.24 -3.55
CA THR A 103 7.49 -35.86 -3.93
C THR A 103 5.99 -35.67 -4.10
N ASP A 104 5.58 -34.48 -4.47
CA ASP A 104 4.20 -34.08 -4.71
C ASP A 104 4.06 -33.40 -6.08
N LYS A 105 2.82 -33.16 -6.47
CA LYS A 105 2.52 -32.53 -7.77
C LYS A 105 3.03 -31.09 -7.91
N TYR A 106 3.29 -30.37 -6.81
CA TYR A 106 3.72 -28.97 -6.83
C TYR A 106 5.22 -28.85 -7.08
N ARG A 107 6.02 -29.77 -6.50
CA ARG A 107 7.47 -29.86 -6.73
C ARG A 107 7.78 -30.49 -8.09
N ALA A 108 7.07 -31.55 -8.46
CA ALA A 108 7.24 -32.27 -9.72
C ALA A 108 6.46 -31.62 -10.88
N THR A 109 6.66 -30.32 -11.07
CA THR A 109 5.93 -29.53 -12.10
C THR A 109 6.05 -30.17 -13.48
N GLY A 110 4.92 -30.31 -14.18
CA GLY A 110 4.85 -30.89 -15.53
C GLY A 110 4.94 -32.43 -15.59
N LYS A 111 4.94 -33.14 -14.46
CA LYS A 111 4.95 -34.63 -14.43
C LYS A 111 3.63 -35.29 -14.04
N LEU A 112 2.58 -34.50 -13.83
CA LEU A 112 1.23 -34.98 -13.55
C LEU A 112 0.45 -35.08 -14.87
N PHE A 113 0.00 -36.28 -15.24
CA PHE A 113 -0.66 -36.53 -16.52
C PHE A 113 -1.99 -37.25 -16.34
N ALA A 114 -2.92 -37.03 -17.28
CA ALA A 114 -4.19 -37.75 -17.28
C ALA A 114 -3.97 -39.27 -17.44
N ASN A 115 -4.65 -40.05 -16.62
CA ASN A 115 -4.54 -41.50 -16.58
C ASN A 115 -5.88 -42.10 -16.12
N ALA A 116 -6.57 -42.83 -17.01
CA ALA A 116 -7.88 -43.41 -16.71
C ALA A 116 -7.85 -44.54 -15.66
N LYS A 117 -6.66 -45.05 -15.30
CA LYS A 117 -6.49 -46.19 -14.38
C LYS A 117 -6.13 -45.76 -12.96
N PHE A 118 -5.71 -44.51 -12.75
CA PHE A 118 -5.22 -44.03 -11.47
C PHE A 118 -5.74 -42.64 -11.15
N SER A 119 -5.91 -42.38 -9.87
CA SER A 119 -6.14 -41.06 -9.30
C SER A 119 -4.97 -40.67 -8.40
N HIS A 120 -4.56 -39.40 -8.45
CA HIS A 120 -3.42 -38.90 -7.69
C HIS A 120 -3.89 -38.13 -6.46
N PHE A 121 -3.14 -38.22 -5.36
CA PHE A 121 -3.47 -37.57 -4.10
C PHE A 121 -2.25 -36.84 -3.53
N SER A 122 -2.37 -35.53 -3.36
CA SER A 122 -1.37 -34.67 -2.71
C SER A 122 -2.01 -33.94 -1.52
N PRO A 123 -1.27 -33.66 -0.43
CA PRO A 123 -1.78 -32.83 0.65
C PRO A 123 -2.20 -31.46 0.11
N TRP A 124 -3.28 -30.91 0.66
CA TRP A 124 -3.71 -29.56 0.29
C TRP A 124 -2.61 -28.54 0.61
N SER A 125 -2.41 -27.57 -0.27
CA SER A 125 -1.45 -26.49 -0.06
C SER A 125 -1.93 -25.22 -0.75
N PRO A 126 -1.54 -24.02 -0.25
CA PRO A 126 -1.69 -22.78 -1.00
C PRO A 126 -1.10 -22.82 -2.43
N CYS A 127 -0.16 -23.74 -2.71
CA CYS A 127 0.36 -24.00 -4.06
C CYS A 127 -0.71 -24.38 -5.10
N GLU A 128 -1.91 -24.80 -4.68
CA GLU A 128 -3.07 -25.03 -5.57
C GLU A 128 -3.46 -23.82 -6.42
N SER A 129 -3.17 -22.61 -5.94
CA SER A 129 -3.42 -21.35 -6.66
C SER A 129 -2.33 -20.98 -7.68
N ALA A 130 -1.31 -21.83 -7.84
CA ALA A 130 -0.12 -21.56 -8.64
C ALA A 130 0.52 -20.17 -8.37
N PRO A 131 0.90 -19.88 -7.10
CA PRO A 131 1.31 -18.53 -6.71
C PRO A 131 2.69 -18.10 -7.22
N CYS A 132 3.54 -19.05 -7.63
CA CYS A 132 4.89 -18.77 -8.11
C CYS A 132 4.88 -18.38 -9.59
N MET A 133 5.33 -17.17 -9.90
CA MET A 133 5.38 -16.62 -11.26
C MET A 133 6.64 -17.04 -12.00
N ASN A 134 6.69 -16.75 -13.31
CA ASN A 134 7.86 -16.91 -14.18
C ASN A 134 8.49 -18.31 -14.17
N GLY A 135 7.63 -19.34 -14.00
CA GLY A 135 8.04 -20.73 -13.97
C GLY A 135 8.87 -21.12 -12.73
N GLY A 136 8.75 -20.38 -11.62
CA GLY A 136 9.26 -20.80 -10.31
C GLY A 136 8.51 -22.04 -9.79
N VAL A 137 9.21 -22.86 -9.00
CA VAL A 137 8.63 -24.07 -8.42
C VAL A 137 7.98 -23.73 -7.08
N CYS A 138 6.71 -24.10 -6.90
CA CYS A 138 6.01 -23.89 -5.62
C CYS A 138 6.35 -25.01 -4.66
N VAL A 139 6.93 -24.63 -3.52
CA VAL A 139 7.43 -25.55 -2.52
C VAL A 139 6.50 -25.49 -1.31
N PRO A 140 5.67 -26.54 -1.08
CA PRO A 140 4.71 -26.54 0.01
C PRO A 140 5.39 -26.77 1.37
N GLU A 141 4.93 -26.05 2.39
CA GLU A 141 5.32 -26.17 3.80
C GLU A 141 4.13 -26.70 4.60
N TYR A 142 3.89 -28.01 4.50
CA TYR A 142 2.65 -28.64 4.96
C TYR A 142 2.37 -28.54 6.47
N GLU A 143 3.42 -28.37 7.29
CA GLU A 143 3.31 -28.21 8.76
C GLU A 143 2.77 -26.83 9.19
N TRP A 144 2.90 -25.83 8.32
CA TRP A 144 2.49 -24.44 8.58
C TRP A 144 1.37 -23.99 7.66
N ASN A 145 0.91 -24.89 6.77
CA ASN A 145 -0.02 -24.59 5.70
C ASN A 145 0.43 -23.37 4.85
N SER A 146 1.74 -23.31 4.60
CA SER A 146 2.44 -22.22 3.93
C SER A 146 3.13 -22.74 2.66
N TYR A 147 3.83 -21.85 1.96
CA TYR A 147 4.67 -22.19 0.82
C TYR A 147 5.78 -21.15 0.66
N HIS A 148 6.83 -21.55 -0.04
CA HIS A 148 7.76 -20.61 -0.67
C HIS A 148 7.93 -20.96 -2.15
N CYS A 149 8.54 -20.04 -2.90
CA CYS A 149 8.82 -20.23 -4.32
C CYS A 149 10.32 -20.37 -4.55
N ASP A 150 10.73 -21.47 -5.18
CA ASP A 150 12.07 -21.64 -5.70
C ASP A 150 12.15 -20.99 -7.08
N CYS A 151 12.76 -19.80 -7.12
CA CYS A 151 12.84 -19.00 -8.34
C CYS A 151 13.91 -19.54 -9.30
N LYS A 152 13.60 -19.52 -10.59
CA LYS A 152 14.59 -19.78 -11.65
C LYS A 152 15.71 -18.72 -11.63
N PRO A 153 16.92 -19.04 -12.10
CA PRO A 153 18.01 -18.08 -12.21
C PRO A 153 17.58 -16.81 -12.95
N GLY A 154 17.91 -15.65 -12.38
CA GLY A 154 17.50 -14.35 -12.90
C GLY A 154 16.18 -13.81 -12.34
N PHE A 155 15.42 -14.62 -11.59
CA PHE A 155 14.20 -14.21 -10.89
C PHE A 155 14.31 -14.27 -9.36
N CYS A 156 13.50 -13.45 -8.68
CA CYS A 156 13.48 -13.32 -7.23
C CYS A 156 12.18 -12.70 -6.69
N GLY A 157 12.13 -12.60 -5.35
CA GLY A 157 10.96 -12.16 -4.60
C GLY A 157 10.10 -13.33 -4.13
N THR A 158 9.18 -13.07 -3.21
CA THR A 158 8.36 -14.11 -2.55
C THR A 158 7.58 -15.00 -3.52
N HIS A 159 7.22 -14.46 -4.68
CA HIS A 159 6.47 -15.16 -5.73
C HIS A 159 7.22 -15.19 -7.08
N CYS A 160 8.55 -14.98 -7.08
CA CYS A 160 9.38 -14.95 -8.30
C CYS A 160 8.95 -13.93 -9.36
N LYS A 161 8.19 -12.91 -8.98
CA LYS A 161 7.62 -11.90 -9.87
C LYS A 161 8.65 -10.92 -10.46
N ARG A 162 9.83 -10.79 -9.85
CA ARG A 162 10.88 -9.86 -10.28
C ARG A 162 11.98 -10.64 -10.98
N GLY A 163 12.49 -10.19 -12.11
CA GLY A 163 13.62 -10.86 -12.77
C GLY A 163 13.62 -10.80 -14.29
N ASP A 164 14.67 -11.40 -14.87
CA ASP A 164 15.00 -11.75 -16.29
C ASP A 164 14.90 -10.70 -17.39
N LYS A 165 14.19 -9.59 -17.18
CA LYS A 165 13.98 -8.64 -18.27
C LYS A 165 15.21 -7.81 -18.58
N THR A 166 15.95 -7.35 -17.57
CA THR A 166 17.16 -6.52 -17.73
C THR A 166 18.15 -6.63 -16.58
N CYS A 167 19.36 -6.11 -16.76
CA CYS A 167 20.37 -6.02 -15.70
C CYS A 167 19.88 -5.25 -14.46
N SER A 168 19.05 -4.21 -14.64
CA SER A 168 18.45 -3.47 -13.51
C SER A 168 17.55 -4.37 -12.67
N HIS A 169 16.74 -5.24 -13.29
CA HIS A 169 15.91 -6.22 -12.57
C HIS A 169 16.74 -7.28 -11.87
N ILE A 170 17.80 -7.75 -12.53
CA ILE A 170 18.73 -8.72 -11.96
C ILE A 170 19.45 -8.12 -10.73
N LYS A 171 19.78 -6.83 -10.75
CA LYS A 171 20.33 -6.12 -9.58
C LYS A 171 19.37 -6.13 -8.38
N LEU A 172 18.07 -5.93 -8.60
CA LEU A 172 17.05 -6.00 -7.52
C LEU A 172 16.97 -7.38 -6.86
N CYS A 173 17.48 -8.41 -7.53
CA CYS A 173 17.63 -9.75 -6.98
C CYS A 173 18.94 -9.96 -6.21
N ASN A 174 19.70 -8.89 -5.93
CA ASN A 174 21.01 -8.92 -5.26
C ASN A 174 22.03 -9.84 -5.94
N LEU A 175 21.89 -10.07 -7.24
CA LEU A 175 22.83 -10.87 -8.01
C LEU A 175 24.08 -10.03 -8.38
N PRO A 176 25.27 -10.65 -8.42
CA PRO A 176 26.52 -9.94 -8.68
C PRO A 176 26.68 -9.56 -10.16
N SER A 177 27.69 -8.73 -10.46
CA SER A 177 28.10 -8.48 -11.84
C SER A 177 28.45 -9.79 -12.56
N GLY A 178 28.07 -9.91 -13.82
CA GLY A 178 28.23 -11.15 -14.57
C GLY A 178 27.50 -11.14 -15.89
N SER A 179 27.58 -12.25 -16.62
CA SER A 179 26.84 -12.41 -17.87
C SER A 179 25.47 -13.03 -17.61
N TYR A 180 24.42 -12.41 -18.15
CA TYR A 180 23.04 -12.86 -17.98
C TYR A 180 22.31 -12.83 -19.32
N VAL A 181 21.31 -13.70 -19.47
CA VAL A 181 20.35 -13.61 -20.56
C VAL A 181 19.24 -12.66 -20.14
N ILE A 182 18.97 -11.65 -20.95
CA ILE A 182 17.93 -10.65 -20.70
C ILE A 182 16.88 -10.67 -21.80
N ASP A 183 15.65 -10.31 -21.44
CA ASP A 183 14.51 -10.12 -22.35
C ASP A 183 13.86 -8.72 -22.15
N PRO A 184 14.41 -7.66 -22.78
CA PRO A 184 13.99 -6.29 -22.50
C PRO A 184 12.56 -5.94 -22.96
N ASP A 185 12.03 -6.63 -23.97
CA ASP A 185 10.67 -6.44 -24.49
C ASP A 185 9.68 -7.51 -24.06
N GLY A 186 10.15 -8.59 -23.44
CA GLY A 186 9.32 -9.61 -22.79
C GLY A 186 8.74 -10.63 -23.76
N GLU A 187 7.92 -11.53 -23.21
CA GLU A 187 7.41 -12.68 -23.94
C GLU A 187 6.61 -12.28 -25.20
N GLY A 188 6.91 -12.93 -26.32
CA GLY A 188 6.37 -12.59 -27.64
C GLY A 188 7.14 -11.51 -28.40
N GLY A 189 8.17 -10.91 -27.78
CA GLY A 189 9.09 -9.94 -28.38
C GLY A 189 10.23 -10.57 -29.20
N VAL A 190 11.37 -9.89 -29.24
CA VAL A 190 12.59 -10.48 -29.83
C VAL A 190 13.10 -11.61 -28.94
N LYS A 191 13.80 -12.59 -29.52
CA LYS A 191 14.39 -13.67 -28.71
C LYS A 191 15.37 -13.08 -27.67
N PRO A 192 15.33 -13.55 -26.41
CA PRO A 192 16.27 -13.16 -25.35
C PRO A 192 17.72 -13.31 -25.80
N PHE A 193 18.60 -12.50 -25.22
CA PHE A 193 20.00 -12.48 -25.60
C PHE A 193 20.91 -12.19 -24.41
N LYS A 194 22.17 -12.59 -24.55
CA LYS A 194 23.17 -12.50 -23.49
C LYS A 194 23.82 -11.11 -23.50
N VAL A 195 24.06 -10.59 -22.29
CA VAL A 195 24.70 -9.30 -22.02
C VAL A 195 25.57 -9.42 -20.78
N TYR A 196 26.47 -8.46 -20.59
CA TYR A 196 27.15 -8.29 -19.31
C TYR A 196 26.39 -7.28 -18.44
N CYS A 197 26.01 -7.69 -17.23
CA CYS A 197 25.42 -6.79 -16.25
C CYS A 197 26.51 -6.29 -15.31
N ASN A 198 26.77 -4.98 -15.34
CA ASN A 198 27.64 -4.34 -14.37
C ASN A 198 26.80 -3.78 -13.22
N MET A 199 26.83 -4.45 -12.08
CA MET A 199 26.02 -4.13 -10.90
C MET A 199 26.66 -3.08 -9.98
N ASN A 200 27.88 -2.63 -10.30
CA ASN A 200 28.66 -1.72 -9.48
C ASN A 200 28.85 -0.34 -10.15
N ASP A 201 28.37 -0.19 -11.38
CA ASP A 201 28.49 1.06 -12.13
C ASP A 201 27.29 1.98 -11.85
N LYS A 202 27.45 3.28 -12.15
CA LYS A 202 26.40 4.32 -12.05
C LYS A 202 25.60 4.29 -10.73
N GLY A 203 26.28 4.22 -9.60
CA GLY A 203 25.65 4.23 -8.28
C GLY A 203 25.03 2.90 -7.86
N GLY A 204 25.44 1.79 -8.48
CA GLY A 204 24.97 0.44 -8.13
C GLY A 204 23.72 -0.01 -8.89
N VAL A 205 23.31 0.73 -9.93
CA VAL A 205 22.26 0.30 -10.86
C VAL A 205 22.80 -0.82 -11.74
N GLY A 206 21.99 -1.83 -12.02
CA GLY A 206 22.39 -2.92 -12.93
C GLY A 206 22.50 -2.45 -14.37
N VAL A 207 23.70 -2.04 -14.79
CA VAL A 207 23.96 -1.50 -16.13
C VAL A 207 24.07 -2.63 -17.14
N THR A 208 23.29 -2.56 -18.22
CA THR A 208 23.41 -3.50 -19.34
C THR A 208 24.55 -3.05 -20.24
N VAL A 209 25.59 -3.85 -20.36
CA VAL A 209 26.78 -3.56 -21.16
C VAL A 209 26.84 -4.51 -22.34
N VAL A 210 26.84 -3.95 -23.56
CA VAL A 210 26.93 -4.71 -24.80
C VAL A 210 28.24 -4.40 -25.53
N SER A 211 29.04 -5.44 -25.74
CA SER A 211 30.32 -5.39 -26.44
C SER A 211 30.20 -5.49 -27.97
N HIS A 212 31.23 -5.03 -28.66
CA HIS A 212 31.34 -5.12 -30.12
C HIS A 212 32.79 -5.33 -30.60
N ASP A 213 32.96 -5.59 -31.88
CA ASP A 213 34.23 -5.98 -32.52
C ASP A 213 35.23 -4.83 -32.80
N SER A 214 35.02 -3.64 -32.23
CA SER A 214 35.79 -2.44 -32.61
C SER A 214 36.10 -1.53 -31.41
N GLU A 215 36.30 -2.14 -30.25
CA GLU A 215 36.55 -1.42 -28.98
C GLU A 215 38.00 -0.90 -28.84
N GLY A 216 38.92 -1.47 -29.61
CA GLY A 216 40.34 -1.07 -29.61
C GLY A 216 40.63 0.17 -30.47
N ARG A 217 41.72 0.86 -30.12
CA ARG A 217 42.26 1.99 -30.90
C ARG A 217 42.70 1.52 -32.28
N THR A 218 42.02 1.99 -33.33
CA THR A 218 42.20 1.49 -34.71
C THR A 218 42.75 2.58 -35.61
N LEU A 219 43.84 2.29 -36.33
CA LEU A 219 44.48 3.22 -37.27
C LEU A 219 43.61 3.45 -38.52
N VAL A 220 43.56 4.71 -38.96
CA VAL A 220 43.02 5.16 -40.25
C VAL A 220 44.13 5.86 -41.01
N GLN A 221 44.54 5.29 -42.13
CA GLN A 221 45.57 5.82 -43.01
C GLN A 221 45.35 5.32 -44.44
N GLY A 222 45.62 6.15 -45.44
CA GLY A 222 45.46 5.86 -46.86
C GLY A 222 44.09 6.21 -47.45
N PHE A 223 43.30 7.07 -46.77
CA PHE A 223 41.92 7.38 -47.16
C PHE A 223 41.74 8.88 -47.41
N ASP A 224 41.74 9.32 -48.67
CA ASP A 224 41.62 10.74 -49.05
C ASP A 224 40.17 11.22 -49.03
N GLY A 225 39.29 10.49 -49.74
CA GLY A 225 37.90 10.86 -49.89
C GLY A 225 37.13 10.92 -48.57
N LYS A 226 36.19 11.86 -48.45
CA LYS A 226 35.32 12.04 -47.27
C LYS A 226 34.60 10.74 -46.92
N GLY A 227 34.86 10.21 -45.72
CA GLY A 227 34.29 8.94 -45.26
C GLY A 227 34.64 7.72 -46.09
N SER A 228 35.73 7.75 -46.88
CA SER A 228 36.19 6.62 -47.68
C SER A 228 36.67 5.45 -46.81
N TYR A 229 37.20 5.73 -45.61
CA TYR A 229 37.36 4.71 -44.58
C TYR A 229 35.99 4.28 -44.04
N SER A 230 35.82 2.98 -43.85
CA SER A 230 34.55 2.35 -43.46
C SER A 230 34.77 1.28 -42.41
N ARG A 231 34.27 1.50 -41.19
CA ARG A 231 34.26 0.46 -40.14
C ARG A 231 32.83 0.16 -39.68
N PRO A 232 32.18 -0.87 -40.24
CA PRO A 232 30.94 -1.42 -39.68
C PRO A 232 31.19 -1.97 -38.27
N ILE A 233 30.20 -1.81 -37.38
CA ILE A 233 30.29 -2.26 -35.99
C ILE A 233 29.41 -3.48 -35.78
N ASN A 234 30.01 -4.61 -35.39
CA ASN A 234 29.32 -5.86 -35.10
C ASN A 234 29.24 -6.10 -33.60
N TYR A 235 28.02 -6.07 -33.05
CA TYR A 235 27.74 -6.38 -31.66
C TYR A 235 27.62 -7.91 -31.49
N THR A 236 28.51 -8.49 -30.68
CA THR A 236 28.83 -9.94 -30.71
C THR A 236 27.69 -10.84 -30.24
N GLU A 237 26.89 -10.42 -29.26
CA GLU A 237 25.81 -11.24 -28.67
C GLU A 237 24.40 -10.74 -29.05
N ALA A 238 24.28 -9.63 -29.81
CA ALA A 238 23.00 -8.98 -30.12
C ALA A 238 22.98 -8.36 -31.53
N ASN A 239 21.92 -8.64 -32.29
CA ASN A 239 21.68 -7.96 -33.57
C ASN A 239 20.99 -6.60 -33.37
N MET A 240 20.92 -5.79 -34.43
CA MET A 240 20.32 -4.46 -34.37
C MET A 240 18.84 -4.46 -33.96
N ALA A 241 18.08 -5.52 -34.25
CA ALA A 241 16.68 -5.63 -33.81
C ALA A 241 16.58 -5.76 -32.28
N ARG A 242 17.43 -6.61 -31.67
CA ARG A 242 17.53 -6.74 -30.21
C ARG A 242 18.01 -5.46 -29.55
N LEU A 243 19.02 -4.81 -30.13
CA LEU A 243 19.54 -3.55 -29.60
C LEU A 243 18.55 -2.39 -29.72
N ALA A 244 17.70 -2.37 -30.75
CA ALA A 244 16.61 -1.41 -30.85
C ALA A 244 15.59 -1.61 -29.70
N LYS A 245 15.24 -2.86 -29.37
CA LYS A 245 14.36 -3.16 -28.24
C LYS A 245 15.00 -2.79 -26.91
N LEU A 246 16.27 -3.14 -26.72
CA LEU A 246 17.04 -2.76 -25.53
C LEU A 246 17.08 -1.24 -25.34
N THR A 247 17.48 -0.48 -26.35
CA THR A 247 17.58 1.00 -26.27
C THR A 247 16.22 1.66 -26.10
N ALA A 248 15.16 1.16 -26.76
CA ALA A 248 13.80 1.65 -26.58
C ALA A 248 13.27 1.42 -25.15
N SER A 249 13.53 0.24 -24.60
CA SER A 249 13.16 -0.16 -23.25
C SER A 249 14.02 0.51 -22.16
N SER A 250 15.19 1.05 -22.54
CA SER A 250 16.14 1.67 -21.63
C SER A 250 15.83 3.15 -21.42
N ALA A 251 15.89 3.62 -20.17
CA ALA A 251 15.68 5.02 -19.84
C ALA A 251 16.81 5.89 -20.36
N TYR A 252 18.03 5.38 -20.29
CA TYR A 252 19.24 6.07 -20.72
C TYR A 252 20.16 5.10 -21.45
N CYS A 253 20.83 5.58 -22.48
CA CYS A 253 21.86 4.84 -23.19
C CYS A 253 23.05 5.77 -23.40
N GLU A 254 24.25 5.24 -23.26
CA GLU A 254 25.46 5.97 -23.63
C GLU A 254 26.42 5.06 -24.39
N GLN A 255 27.17 5.68 -25.29
CA GLN A 255 28.28 5.03 -25.96
C GLN A 255 29.42 6.03 -26.12
N PHE A 256 30.63 5.66 -25.68
CA PHE A 256 31.80 6.52 -25.82
C PHE A 256 32.31 6.48 -27.25
N ILE A 257 32.71 7.62 -27.80
CA ILE A 257 33.35 7.73 -29.11
C ILE A 257 34.55 8.69 -29.02
N LYS A 258 35.62 8.35 -29.72
CA LYS A 258 36.85 9.15 -29.80
C LYS A 258 37.46 9.09 -31.19
N TYR A 259 37.95 10.23 -31.66
CA TYR A 259 38.86 10.33 -32.81
C TYR A 259 40.10 11.13 -32.42
N GLU A 260 41.25 10.56 -32.69
CA GLU A 260 42.56 11.21 -32.60
C GLU A 260 43.03 11.47 -34.04
N CYS A 261 43.55 12.65 -34.32
CA CYS A 261 43.88 13.06 -35.67
C CYS A 261 45.26 13.73 -35.71
N PHE A 262 45.95 13.53 -36.84
CA PHE A 262 47.19 14.19 -37.19
C PHE A 262 47.06 14.61 -38.65
N ASN A 263 46.93 15.91 -38.90
CA ASN A 263 46.63 16.48 -40.22
C ASN A 263 45.42 15.79 -40.90
N SER A 264 44.31 15.68 -40.16
CA SER A 264 43.08 15.04 -40.63
C SER A 264 41.84 15.71 -40.05
N GLN A 265 40.93 16.16 -40.91
CA GLN A 265 39.68 16.84 -40.55
C GLN A 265 38.55 15.89 -40.11
N LEU A 266 37.60 16.42 -39.33
CA LEU A 266 36.44 15.66 -38.86
C LEU A 266 35.11 16.26 -39.37
N LEU A 267 34.66 17.39 -38.81
CA LEU A 267 33.36 18.03 -39.07
C LEU A 267 33.43 19.40 -39.78
N SER A 268 34.64 19.88 -40.06
CA SER A 268 35.03 21.21 -40.59
C SER A 268 33.91 22.05 -41.22
N ASN A 269 33.15 22.77 -40.37
CA ASN A 269 32.10 23.73 -40.76
C ASN A 269 31.13 23.23 -41.85
N GLY A 270 30.75 21.95 -41.80
CA GLY A 270 29.84 21.31 -42.76
C GLY A 270 30.55 20.50 -43.85
N ASN A 271 31.86 20.69 -44.02
CA ASN A 271 32.70 19.90 -44.90
C ASN A 271 33.23 18.64 -44.20
N MET A 272 32.33 17.71 -43.86
CA MET A 272 32.64 16.57 -42.99
C MET A 272 33.47 15.49 -43.68
N TYR A 273 34.68 15.22 -43.17
CA TYR A 273 35.54 14.11 -43.57
C TYR A 273 35.34 12.86 -42.71
N GLY A 274 34.87 13.02 -41.47
CA GLY A 274 34.53 11.91 -40.58
C GLY A 274 33.18 12.07 -39.88
N TRP A 275 32.51 10.95 -39.61
CA TRP A 275 31.23 10.88 -38.91
C TRP A 275 30.95 9.48 -38.41
N TRP A 276 29.99 9.38 -37.49
CA TRP A 276 29.38 8.11 -37.12
C TRP A 276 28.00 7.97 -37.77
N VAL A 277 27.59 6.72 -37.98
CA VAL A 277 26.29 6.37 -38.57
C VAL A 277 25.40 5.79 -37.48
N SER A 278 24.19 6.32 -37.36
CA SER A 278 23.20 5.86 -36.37
C SER A 278 22.74 4.43 -36.66
N ARG A 279 22.08 3.82 -35.67
CA ARG A 279 21.38 2.52 -35.83
C ARG A 279 20.48 2.50 -37.07
N ASP A 280 19.84 3.62 -37.34
CA ASP A 280 18.84 3.82 -38.39
C ASP A 280 19.45 4.29 -39.72
N ARG A 281 20.79 4.18 -39.86
CA ARG A 281 21.58 4.52 -41.06
C ARG A 281 21.68 6.01 -41.37
N GLU A 282 21.41 6.87 -40.40
CA GLU A 282 21.58 8.31 -40.57
C GLU A 282 23.03 8.71 -40.39
N LYS A 283 23.50 9.63 -41.24
CA LYS A 283 24.81 10.27 -41.09
C LYS A 283 24.70 11.36 -40.02
N MET A 284 25.41 11.17 -38.92
CA MET A 284 25.37 12.09 -37.78
C MET A 284 26.33 13.24 -38.00
N LYS A 285 25.89 14.46 -37.66
CA LYS A 285 26.63 15.70 -37.95
C LYS A 285 27.35 16.29 -36.75
N TYR A 286 27.30 15.63 -35.61
CA TYR A 286 27.97 16.03 -34.38
C TYR A 286 28.89 14.92 -33.89
N TRP A 287 29.76 15.25 -32.94
CA TRP A 287 30.66 14.29 -32.32
C TRP A 287 30.45 14.18 -30.80
N GLY A 288 31.10 13.19 -30.19
CA GLY A 288 30.93 12.81 -28.78
C GLY A 288 30.80 13.99 -27.82
N GLY A 289 29.88 13.87 -26.86
CA GLY A 289 29.58 14.89 -25.84
C GLY A 289 28.73 16.07 -26.33
N VAL A 290 28.31 16.05 -27.59
CA VAL A 290 27.26 16.91 -28.16
C VAL A 290 26.12 15.98 -28.60
N ASP A 291 24.86 16.38 -28.40
CA ASP A 291 23.71 15.52 -28.75
C ASP A 291 22.95 15.96 -30.01
N SER A 292 23.05 17.23 -30.44
CA SER A 292 22.26 17.69 -31.60
C SER A 292 22.79 18.94 -32.32
N VAL A 293 23.91 19.52 -31.90
CA VAL A 293 24.44 20.73 -32.54
C VAL A 293 25.33 20.33 -33.71
N ASP A 294 24.84 20.61 -34.92
CA ASP A 294 25.53 20.30 -36.18
C ASP A 294 26.95 20.88 -36.18
N TYR A 295 27.88 20.06 -36.66
CA TYR A 295 29.29 20.34 -36.91
C TYR A 295 30.10 20.75 -35.69
N LYS A 296 29.65 20.34 -34.49
CA LYS A 296 30.37 20.61 -33.23
C LYS A 296 30.75 19.34 -32.46
N CYS A 297 31.86 19.46 -31.77
CA CYS A 297 32.35 18.59 -30.70
C CYS A 297 32.22 19.32 -29.35
N VAL A 298 32.51 18.66 -28.23
CA VAL A 298 32.44 19.29 -26.88
C VAL A 298 33.23 20.61 -26.83
N CYS A 299 34.44 20.63 -27.40
CA CYS A 299 35.27 21.83 -27.38
C CYS A 299 34.61 23.01 -28.11
N GLY A 300 33.85 22.74 -29.18
CA GLY A 300 33.19 23.78 -29.98
C GLY A 300 31.91 24.31 -29.33
N LEU A 301 31.33 23.57 -28.39
CA LEU A 301 30.28 24.10 -27.51
C LEU A 301 30.86 24.99 -26.41
N ASN A 302 32.00 24.58 -25.86
CA ASN A 302 32.62 25.27 -24.72
C ASN A 302 33.59 26.39 -25.13
N ASN A 303 33.79 26.60 -26.43
CA ASN A 303 34.81 27.51 -26.98
C ASN A 303 36.24 27.21 -26.46
N THR A 304 36.54 25.93 -26.28
CA THR A 304 37.84 25.43 -25.81
C THR A 304 38.60 24.65 -26.88
N CYS A 305 38.19 24.70 -28.15
CA CYS A 305 38.95 24.06 -29.22
C CYS A 305 40.30 24.75 -29.40
N ALA A 306 41.27 24.02 -29.94
CA ALA A 306 42.62 24.54 -30.22
C ALA A 306 42.66 25.75 -31.17
N ASP A 307 41.60 25.96 -31.93
CA ASP A 307 41.30 27.19 -32.65
C ASP A 307 39.79 27.40 -32.55
N ILE A 308 39.39 28.57 -32.05
CA ILE A 308 38.00 28.92 -31.75
C ILE A 308 37.12 29.05 -33.00
N ASN A 309 37.73 29.16 -34.18
CA ASN A 309 37.00 29.24 -35.46
C ASN A 309 36.47 27.88 -35.95
N TYR A 310 36.83 26.79 -35.27
CA TYR A 310 36.40 25.44 -35.63
C TYR A 310 35.53 24.81 -34.55
N GLY A 311 34.63 23.92 -34.98
CA GLY A 311 33.71 23.20 -34.09
C GLY A 311 34.34 22.03 -33.34
N CYS A 312 35.51 21.56 -33.78
CA CYS A 312 36.24 20.41 -33.25
C CYS A 312 37.75 20.66 -33.28
N ASN A 313 38.50 19.99 -32.41
CA ASN A 313 39.97 20.11 -32.41
C ASN A 313 40.57 19.58 -33.72
N CYS A 314 40.06 18.48 -34.25
CA CYS A 314 40.57 17.88 -35.48
C CYS A 314 40.35 18.70 -36.74
N ASP A 315 39.40 19.64 -36.72
CA ASP A 315 39.10 20.48 -37.88
C ASP A 315 40.17 21.53 -38.17
N LYS A 316 41.08 21.77 -37.22
CA LYS A 316 42.23 22.66 -37.43
C LYS A 316 43.20 22.15 -38.51
N ASN A 317 43.22 20.84 -38.74
CA ASN A 317 44.02 20.18 -39.78
C ASN A 317 45.51 20.57 -39.79
N ASP A 318 46.20 20.34 -38.68
CA ASP A 318 47.63 20.65 -38.54
C ASP A 318 48.45 19.40 -38.18
N PRO A 319 49.79 19.41 -38.35
CA PRO A 319 50.66 18.28 -38.02
C PRO A 319 50.90 18.18 -36.49
N THR A 320 49.84 18.33 -35.70
CA THR A 320 49.81 18.14 -34.25
C THR A 320 48.76 17.10 -33.92
N TRP A 321 49.07 16.17 -33.00
CA TRP A 321 48.06 15.23 -32.51
C TRP A 321 46.97 15.96 -31.75
N ARG A 322 45.73 15.79 -32.19
CA ARG A 322 44.53 16.35 -31.56
C ARG A 322 43.52 15.25 -31.30
N GLU A 323 42.57 15.54 -30.42
CA GLU A 323 41.53 14.60 -30.01
C GLU A 323 40.18 15.30 -29.89
N ASP A 324 39.15 14.63 -30.41
CA ASP A 324 37.76 14.90 -30.08
C ASP A 324 37.09 13.62 -29.56
N SER A 325 36.57 13.68 -28.34
CA SER A 325 35.98 12.53 -27.65
C SER A 325 34.77 12.92 -26.81
N GLY A 326 33.94 11.93 -26.48
CA GLY A 326 32.83 12.11 -25.56
C GLY A 326 31.80 10.99 -25.63
N LEU A 327 30.73 11.14 -24.83
CA LEU A 327 29.60 10.20 -24.82
C LEU A 327 28.53 10.65 -25.81
N LEU A 328 28.06 9.71 -26.62
CA LEU A 328 26.81 9.83 -27.36
C LEU A 328 25.68 9.40 -26.41
N LYS A 329 24.61 10.19 -26.28
CA LYS A 329 23.55 9.91 -25.30
C LYS A 329 22.14 9.81 -25.91
N ASP A 330 21.96 10.24 -27.14
CA ASP A 330 20.68 10.09 -27.84
C ASP A 330 20.40 8.60 -28.12
N LYS A 331 19.63 7.97 -27.23
CA LYS A 331 19.22 6.56 -27.32
C LYS A 331 18.39 6.25 -28.57
N SER A 332 17.77 7.26 -29.20
CA SER A 332 17.02 7.06 -30.44
C SER A 332 17.96 6.79 -31.61
N LYS A 333 19.19 7.30 -31.57
CA LYS A 333 20.21 7.13 -32.63
C LYS A 333 21.21 6.02 -32.33
N LEU A 334 21.39 5.68 -31.05
CA LEU A 334 22.26 4.59 -30.62
C LEU A 334 21.69 3.19 -30.90
N PRO A 335 22.55 2.16 -30.99
CA PRO A 335 24.02 2.22 -30.97
C PRO A 335 24.65 2.72 -32.27
N VAL A 336 25.96 3.04 -32.23
CA VAL A 336 26.75 3.35 -33.43
C VAL A 336 26.82 2.13 -34.35
N LYS A 337 26.37 2.30 -35.59
CA LYS A 337 26.36 1.24 -36.60
C LYS A 337 27.64 1.16 -37.41
N GLN A 338 28.27 2.31 -37.63
CA GLN A 338 29.45 2.42 -38.47
C GLN A 338 30.20 3.72 -38.21
N LEU A 339 31.52 3.68 -38.37
CA LEU A 339 32.41 4.84 -38.37
C LEU A 339 32.97 5.11 -39.76
N ARG A 340 33.09 6.38 -40.11
CA ARG A 340 33.52 6.88 -41.42
C ARG A 340 34.58 7.95 -41.21
N PHE A 341 35.68 7.87 -41.95
CA PHE A 341 36.77 8.86 -41.90
C PHE A 341 37.38 9.06 -43.29
N GLY A 342 38.09 10.16 -43.47
CA GLY A 342 38.80 10.56 -44.70
C GLY A 342 39.92 11.54 -44.33
N ASP A 343 40.52 12.22 -45.30
CA ASP A 343 41.63 13.16 -45.05
C ASP A 343 42.81 12.50 -44.32
N THR A 344 43.22 11.32 -44.79
CA THR A 344 44.33 10.54 -44.19
C THR A 344 45.27 9.96 -45.26
N TYR A 345 45.39 10.59 -46.43
CA TYR A 345 46.11 10.03 -47.57
C TYR A 345 47.49 10.66 -47.81
N TYR A 346 47.67 11.97 -47.58
CA TYR A 346 48.96 12.61 -47.85
C TYR A 346 50.01 12.22 -46.81
N TYR A 347 51.29 12.46 -47.14
CA TYR A 347 52.41 11.94 -46.37
C TYR A 347 52.41 12.49 -44.93
N GLY A 348 52.01 11.64 -43.98
CA GLY A 348 51.93 11.98 -42.56
C GLY A 348 50.52 11.99 -42.00
N ASP A 349 49.49 12.15 -42.84
CA ASP A 349 48.09 12.24 -42.43
C ASP A 349 47.60 10.89 -41.91
N LYS A 350 47.04 10.89 -40.71
CA LYS A 350 46.50 9.67 -40.08
C LYS A 350 45.61 10.02 -38.92
N GLY A 351 44.71 9.10 -38.61
CA GLY A 351 43.88 9.18 -37.42
C GLY A 351 43.77 7.85 -36.71
N TYR A 352 43.23 7.89 -35.50
CA TYR A 352 42.84 6.70 -34.75
C TYR A 352 41.44 6.88 -34.20
N HIS A 353 40.58 5.91 -34.40
CA HIS A 353 39.26 5.90 -33.77
C HIS A 353 39.20 4.89 -32.63
N THR A 354 38.34 5.18 -31.66
CA THR A 354 38.00 4.26 -30.57
C THR A 354 36.50 4.40 -30.27
N LEU A 355 35.82 3.28 -30.12
CA LEU A 355 34.40 3.23 -29.81
C LEU A 355 34.20 2.37 -28.57
N GLY A 356 33.55 2.92 -27.55
CA GLY A 356 33.23 2.19 -26.33
C GLY A 356 32.00 1.31 -26.47
N LYS A 357 31.82 0.42 -25.48
CA LYS A 357 30.64 -0.44 -25.34
C LYS A 357 29.35 0.38 -25.29
N LEU A 358 28.25 -0.23 -25.75
CA LEU A 358 26.92 0.32 -25.53
C LEU A 358 26.53 0.03 -24.08
N ASN A 359 26.34 1.08 -23.29
CA ASN A 359 25.81 0.99 -21.94
C ASN A 359 24.34 1.41 -21.98
N ALA A 360 23.45 0.52 -21.57
CA ALA A 360 22.02 0.77 -21.50
C ALA A 360 21.52 0.59 -20.06
N LEU A 361 20.81 1.61 -19.58
CA LEU A 361 20.19 1.62 -18.26
C LEU A 361 18.69 1.41 -18.44
N TYR A 362 18.18 0.28 -17.96
CA TYR A 362 16.76 -0.02 -18.02
C TYR A 362 15.99 0.52 -16.82
N ARG A 363 14.74 0.90 -17.06
CA ARG A 363 13.78 1.30 -16.03
C ARG A 363 12.43 0.59 -16.24
N ASN A 364 11.96 -0.07 -15.18
CA ASN A 364 10.73 -0.87 -15.16
C ASN A 364 9.47 0.01 -15.21
N LEU A 365 8.43 -0.46 -15.91
CA LEU A 365 7.07 0.07 -15.95
C LEU A 365 6.25 -0.16 -14.64
N THR A 366 6.82 -0.77 -13.60
CA THR A 366 6.16 -1.03 -12.28
C THR A 366 6.80 -0.21 -11.16
N GLY A 367 6.85 1.11 -11.33
CA GLY A 367 7.66 2.01 -10.51
C GLY A 367 7.28 2.13 -9.03
N GLU A 368 8.02 1.40 -8.19
CA GLU A 368 8.83 2.09 -7.18
C GLU A 368 9.71 3.10 -7.94
N ILE A 369 9.12 4.29 -8.05
CA ILE A 369 9.38 5.48 -8.85
C ILE A 369 10.35 5.29 -10.02
N SER A 370 9.74 5.17 -11.21
CA SER A 370 10.41 4.85 -12.47
C SER A 370 10.33 5.97 -13.58
N HIS A 371 9.81 7.15 -13.23
CA HIS A 371 10.05 8.48 -13.80
C HIS A 371 9.61 9.53 -12.78
N GLY A 372 10.23 10.70 -12.75
CA GLY A 372 9.72 11.83 -11.99
C GLY A 372 9.44 12.97 -12.95
N ASN A 373 8.18 13.15 -13.35
CA ASN A 373 7.73 14.43 -13.88
C ASN A 373 7.63 15.39 -12.68
N PHE A 374 8.78 15.76 -12.14
CA PHE A 374 8.85 16.55 -10.94
C PHE A 374 8.34 17.95 -11.24
N LYS A 375 7.24 18.32 -10.58
CA LYS A 375 6.73 19.68 -10.63
C LYS A 375 7.50 20.49 -9.59
N CYS A 376 8.13 21.56 -10.06
CA CYS A 376 8.74 22.54 -9.18
C CYS A 376 7.66 23.32 -8.43
N ASP A 377 7.86 23.48 -7.13
CA ASP A 377 7.25 24.51 -6.29
C ASP A 377 8.35 25.54 -5.98
N PRO A 378 8.44 26.65 -6.74
CA PRO A 378 9.52 27.62 -6.59
C PRO A 378 9.45 28.32 -5.23
N PHE A 379 10.60 28.52 -4.59
CA PHE A 379 10.72 29.09 -3.25
C PHE A 379 9.90 28.36 -2.18
N TYR A 380 9.90 27.03 -2.23
CA TYR A 380 9.32 26.17 -1.19
C TYR A 380 10.33 25.13 -0.73
N TYR A 381 10.20 24.72 0.53
CA TYR A 381 11.00 23.67 1.15
C TYR A 381 10.08 22.68 1.87
N LEU A 382 10.26 21.39 1.62
CA LEU A 382 9.56 20.34 2.35
C LEU A 382 10.40 19.92 3.56
N TRP A 383 9.90 20.20 4.77
CA TRP A 383 10.61 19.97 6.02
C TRP A 383 10.40 18.54 6.53
N GLU A 384 11.09 17.60 5.90
CA GLU A 384 10.99 16.16 6.17
C GLU A 384 12.34 15.46 6.32
N GLU A 385 12.30 14.18 6.73
CA GLU A 385 13.48 13.33 6.82
C GLU A 385 14.19 13.20 5.46
N LYS A 386 15.49 13.49 5.48
CA LYS A 386 16.37 13.43 4.32
C LYS A 386 16.98 12.03 4.24
N LEU A 387 16.87 11.41 3.08
CA LEU A 387 17.61 10.18 2.78
C LEU A 387 19.10 10.45 2.68
N THR A 388 19.44 11.51 1.95
CA THR A 388 20.83 11.95 1.73
C THR A 388 20.84 13.39 1.25
N SER A 389 21.99 14.04 1.44
CA SER A 389 22.31 15.35 0.91
C SER A 389 23.55 15.23 0.03
N SER A 390 23.57 15.91 -1.12
CA SER A 390 24.65 15.82 -2.10
C SER A 390 24.84 17.12 -2.85
N MET A 391 26.07 17.42 -3.26
CA MET A 391 26.38 18.59 -4.10
C MET A 391 26.34 18.20 -5.58
N VAL A 392 25.61 18.94 -6.41
CA VAL A 392 25.37 18.60 -7.82
C VAL A 392 25.70 19.76 -8.76
N LYS A 393 26.19 19.46 -9.98
CA LYS A 393 26.61 20.47 -10.99
C LYS A 393 25.46 21.24 -11.66
N GLY A 394 24.23 21.09 -11.17
CA GLY A 394 23.04 21.74 -11.71
C GLY A 394 21.78 21.20 -11.04
N GLN A 395 20.75 22.05 -10.91
CA GLN A 395 19.53 21.72 -10.17
C GLN A 395 18.83 20.44 -10.69
N PHE A 396 18.84 20.21 -12.02
CA PHE A 396 18.27 19.02 -12.65
C PHE A 396 18.93 17.69 -12.26
N PHE A 397 20.19 17.71 -11.78
CA PHE A 397 20.87 16.49 -11.36
C PHE A 397 20.29 15.91 -10.07
N CYS A 398 19.63 16.72 -9.25
CA CYS A 398 18.95 16.25 -8.05
C CYS A 398 17.79 15.31 -8.38
N ALA A 399 17.09 15.55 -9.49
CA ALA A 399 16.06 14.66 -10.00
C ALA A 399 16.62 13.28 -10.38
N PHE A 400 17.81 13.21 -10.98
CA PHE A 400 18.46 11.93 -11.31
C PHE A 400 18.87 11.15 -10.06
N LEU A 401 19.39 11.85 -9.04
CA LEU A 401 19.71 11.23 -7.75
C LEU A 401 18.45 10.66 -7.08
N CYS A 402 17.34 11.41 -7.06
CA CYS A 402 16.08 10.92 -6.52
C CYS A 402 15.55 9.72 -7.28
N VAL A 403 15.54 9.80 -8.62
CA VAL A 403 15.15 8.71 -9.50
C VAL A 403 15.97 7.43 -9.29
N GLY A 404 17.25 7.57 -8.92
CA GLY A 404 18.16 6.46 -8.68
C GLY A 404 18.08 5.86 -7.28
N GLU A 405 17.40 6.50 -6.33
CA GLU A 405 17.22 6.02 -4.96
C GLU A 405 15.79 5.49 -4.80
N PRO A 406 15.59 4.16 -4.66
CA PRO A 406 14.26 3.55 -4.59
C PRO A 406 13.35 4.10 -3.49
N ARG A 407 13.94 4.65 -2.42
CA ARG A 407 13.20 5.23 -1.29
C ARG A 407 12.88 6.72 -1.49
N CYS A 408 13.40 7.37 -2.53
CA CYS A 408 13.21 8.79 -2.75
C CYS A 408 11.88 9.07 -3.44
N TYR A 409 11.05 9.87 -2.78
CA TYR A 409 9.75 10.30 -3.30
C TYR A 409 9.79 11.73 -3.87
N SER A 410 10.61 12.61 -3.30
CA SER A 410 10.73 14.01 -3.70
C SER A 410 12.09 14.56 -3.28
N PHE A 411 12.41 15.81 -3.65
CA PHE A 411 13.67 16.43 -3.25
C PHE A 411 13.54 17.94 -3.04
N ASN A 412 14.44 18.49 -2.23
CA ASN A 412 14.71 19.92 -2.16
C ASN A 412 16.03 20.21 -2.88
N VAL A 413 16.12 21.33 -3.59
CA VAL A 413 17.37 21.78 -4.22
C VAL A 413 17.58 23.26 -3.97
N ALA A 414 18.82 23.66 -3.67
CA ALA A 414 19.15 25.06 -3.44
C ALA A 414 18.91 25.89 -4.71
N GLU A 415 18.44 27.11 -4.54
CA GLU A 415 18.28 28.05 -5.66
C GLU A 415 19.64 28.54 -6.17
N TYR A 416 20.59 28.80 -5.27
CA TYR A 416 21.90 29.31 -5.63
C TYR A 416 22.98 28.23 -5.43
N PRO A 417 23.98 28.14 -6.35
CA PRO A 417 25.12 27.25 -6.16
C PRO A 417 26.09 27.80 -5.10
N ASP A 418 26.95 26.93 -4.59
CA ASP A 418 28.07 27.29 -3.73
C ASP A 418 29.21 27.99 -4.51
N SER A 419 30.30 28.30 -3.82
CA SER A 419 31.49 28.95 -4.40
C SER A 419 32.17 28.13 -5.51
N ASN A 420 31.88 26.84 -5.63
CA ASN A 420 32.42 25.95 -6.67
C ASN A 420 31.43 25.73 -7.82
N GLY A 421 30.28 26.40 -7.81
CA GLY A 421 29.23 26.23 -8.82
C GLY A 421 28.36 24.99 -8.62
N LEU A 422 28.32 24.41 -7.41
CA LEU A 422 27.52 23.22 -7.08
C LEU A 422 26.28 23.57 -6.25
N TYR A 423 25.14 22.97 -6.60
CA TYR A 423 23.88 23.14 -5.90
C TYR A 423 23.72 22.06 -4.82
N LEU A 424 23.25 22.44 -3.63
CA LEU A 424 22.89 21.48 -2.59
C LEU A 424 21.57 20.79 -2.96
N CYS A 425 21.58 19.47 -3.02
CA CYS A 425 20.44 18.61 -3.31
C CYS A 425 20.14 17.74 -2.08
N GLU A 426 18.86 17.62 -1.71
CA GLU A 426 18.40 16.83 -0.57
C GLU A 426 17.26 15.91 -1.00
N LEU A 427 17.49 14.59 -0.93
CA LEU A 427 16.51 13.57 -1.28
C LEU A 427 15.60 13.25 -0.10
N LEU A 428 14.31 13.07 -0.32
CA LEU A 428 13.30 12.94 0.75
C LEU A 428 12.55 11.61 0.66
N VAL A 429 12.22 11.04 1.83
CA VAL A 429 11.48 9.77 1.98
C VAL A 429 9.99 9.87 1.65
N THR A 430 9.48 11.08 1.41
CA THR A 430 8.06 11.36 1.17
C THR A 430 7.90 12.48 0.16
N ASP A 431 6.66 12.81 -0.21
CA ASP A 431 6.31 13.87 -1.15
C ASP A 431 5.41 14.94 -0.52
N LYS A 432 5.18 16.03 -1.25
CA LYS A 432 4.35 17.14 -0.77
C LYS A 432 2.89 16.78 -0.56
N TYR A 433 2.36 15.72 -1.18
CA TYR A 433 0.95 15.36 -1.05
C TYR A 433 0.70 14.60 0.25
N ARG A 434 1.62 13.69 0.59
CA ARG A 434 1.63 12.96 1.87
C ARG A 434 1.99 13.88 3.05
N ALA A 435 2.89 14.84 2.83
CA ALA A 435 3.39 15.76 3.85
C ALA A 435 2.93 17.22 3.66
N THR A 436 1.68 17.44 3.20
CA THR A 436 1.14 18.77 2.85
C THR A 436 1.33 19.86 3.90
N ARG A 437 1.31 19.51 5.20
CA ARG A 437 1.48 20.47 6.31
C ARG A 437 2.94 20.86 6.61
N LYS A 438 3.89 20.24 5.91
CA LYS A 438 5.33 20.45 6.12
C LYS A 438 6.01 21.17 4.95
N LEU A 439 5.24 21.57 3.94
CA LEU A 439 5.72 22.39 2.83
C LEU A 439 5.56 23.87 3.17
N PHE A 440 6.66 24.61 3.25
CA PHE A 440 6.66 26.03 3.63
C PHE A 440 7.41 26.88 2.61
N ALA A 441 7.04 28.15 2.50
CA ALA A 441 7.78 29.11 1.68
C ALA A 441 9.23 29.25 2.19
N ASN A 442 10.19 29.28 1.28
CA ASN A 442 11.61 29.33 1.56
C ASN A 442 12.37 30.04 0.43
N ALA A 443 13.13 31.08 0.75
CA ALA A 443 13.79 31.92 -0.26
C ALA A 443 15.05 31.29 -0.89
N THR A 444 15.58 30.20 -0.33
CA THR A 444 16.87 29.62 -0.73
C THR A 444 16.76 28.23 -1.36
N PHE A 445 15.56 27.65 -1.41
CA PHE A 445 15.33 26.31 -1.97
C PHE A 445 14.09 26.25 -2.86
N HIS A 446 14.13 25.27 -3.76
CA HIS A 446 13.01 24.80 -4.55
C HIS A 446 12.65 23.37 -4.13
N HIS A 447 11.35 23.10 -4.06
CA HIS A 447 10.85 21.76 -3.79
C HIS A 447 10.33 21.12 -5.06
N PHE A 448 10.57 19.81 -5.21
CA PHE A 448 10.20 19.04 -6.38
C PHE A 448 9.53 17.74 -5.97
N SER A 449 8.23 17.63 -6.23
CA SER A 449 7.46 16.38 -6.08
C SER A 449 6.98 15.89 -7.45
N PRO A 450 6.84 14.57 -7.67
CA PRO A 450 6.29 14.07 -8.92
C PRO A 450 4.87 14.62 -9.16
N TRP A 451 4.54 14.87 -10.41
CA TRP A 451 3.19 15.28 -10.79
C TRP A 451 2.18 14.17 -10.47
N SER A 452 1.03 14.55 -9.91
CA SER A 452 -0.05 13.63 -9.53
C SER A 452 -1.40 14.34 -9.60
N PRO A 453 -2.51 13.60 -9.83
CA PRO A 453 -3.87 14.12 -9.66
C PRO A 453 -4.12 14.70 -8.26
N CYS A 454 -3.33 14.33 -7.24
CA CYS A 454 -3.37 14.97 -5.93
C CYS A 454 -3.14 16.50 -5.99
N GLY A 455 -2.54 17.02 -7.07
CA GLY A 455 -2.35 18.46 -7.29
C GLY A 455 -3.66 19.27 -7.36
N SER A 456 -4.81 18.64 -7.63
CA SER A 456 -6.13 19.31 -7.57
C SER A 456 -6.79 19.24 -6.19
N ALA A 457 -6.08 18.75 -5.17
CA ALA A 457 -6.58 18.53 -3.80
C ALA A 457 -7.93 17.77 -3.75
N PRO A 458 -8.02 16.56 -4.33
CA PRO A 458 -9.29 15.85 -4.47
C PRO A 458 -9.89 15.31 -3.16
N CYS A 459 -9.07 15.16 -2.10
CA CYS A 459 -9.50 14.63 -0.81
C CYS A 459 -10.17 15.71 0.04
N MET A 460 -11.44 15.51 0.38
CA MET A 460 -12.20 16.45 1.20
C MET A 460 -11.92 16.25 2.70
N ASN A 461 -12.44 17.17 3.53
CA ASN A 461 -12.41 17.06 4.99
C ASN A 461 -11.00 16.88 5.58
N SER A 462 -10.00 17.52 4.95
CA SER A 462 -8.58 17.40 5.30
C SER A 462 -8.04 15.97 5.25
N GLY A 463 -8.58 15.10 4.39
CA GLY A 463 -7.98 13.81 4.06
C GLY A 463 -6.62 14.00 3.40
N VAL A 464 -5.69 13.08 3.65
CA VAL A 464 -4.37 13.09 3.03
C VAL A 464 -4.48 12.44 1.65
N CYS A 465 -4.07 13.15 0.60
CA CYS A 465 -4.04 12.57 -0.73
C CYS A 465 -2.78 11.73 -0.89
N VAL A 466 -3.00 10.45 -1.15
CA VAL A 466 -1.93 9.48 -1.31
C VAL A 466 -1.78 9.16 -2.80
N PRO A 467 -0.73 9.66 -3.44
CA PRO A 467 -0.51 9.45 -4.86
C PRO A 467 -0.09 8.00 -5.14
N GLU A 468 -0.69 7.43 -6.17
CA GLU A 468 -0.37 6.12 -6.73
C GLU A 468 0.27 6.35 -8.11
N TYR A 469 1.56 6.72 -8.09
CA TYR A 469 2.26 7.21 -9.28
C TYR A 469 2.28 6.21 -10.45
N GLU A 470 2.23 4.91 -10.19
CA GLU A 470 2.19 3.85 -11.20
C GLU A 470 0.95 3.90 -12.10
N TRP A 471 -0.19 4.28 -11.52
CA TRP A 471 -1.50 4.21 -12.17
C TRP A 471 -2.01 5.59 -12.60
N ASN A 472 -1.21 6.63 -12.35
CA ASN A 472 -1.65 8.03 -12.44
C ASN A 472 -2.98 8.26 -11.68
N SER A 473 -3.08 7.65 -10.50
CA SER A 473 -4.25 7.71 -9.62
C SER A 473 -3.85 8.18 -8.23
N TYR A 474 -4.82 8.15 -7.33
CA TYR A 474 -4.64 8.45 -5.92
C TYR A 474 -5.73 7.73 -5.13
N HIS A 475 -5.46 7.52 -3.85
CA HIS A 475 -6.50 7.31 -2.86
C HIS A 475 -6.42 8.40 -1.79
N CYS A 476 -7.47 8.49 -0.98
CA CYS A 476 -7.52 9.43 0.12
C CYS A 476 -7.45 8.67 1.44
N ASP A 477 -6.44 8.96 2.23
CA ASP A 477 -6.37 8.55 3.63
C ASP A 477 -7.27 9.48 4.44
N CYS A 478 -8.47 8.99 4.72
CA CYS A 478 -9.46 9.75 5.45
C CYS A 478 -9.11 9.83 6.94
N LYS A 479 -9.36 11.00 7.52
CA LYS A 479 -9.31 11.15 8.98
C LYS A 479 -10.35 10.26 9.67
N PRO A 480 -10.10 9.85 10.92
CA PRO A 480 -11.09 9.11 11.71
C PRO A 480 -12.48 9.77 11.65
N GLY A 481 -13.51 8.96 11.39
CA GLY A 481 -14.89 9.42 11.21
C GLY A 481 -15.28 9.77 9.78
N PHE A 482 -14.34 9.97 8.86
CA PHE A 482 -14.60 10.23 7.44
C PHE A 482 -14.28 9.01 6.56
N CYS A 483 -14.99 8.87 5.43
CA CYS A 483 -14.81 7.74 4.53
C CYS A 483 -15.33 7.99 3.10
N GLY A 484 -15.17 6.97 2.25
CA GLY A 484 -15.44 7.01 0.82
C GLY A 484 -14.20 7.43 0.04
N THR A 485 -14.27 7.28 -1.28
CA THR A 485 -13.12 7.47 -2.20
C THR A 485 -12.46 8.83 -2.11
N HIS A 486 -13.21 9.87 -1.71
CA HIS A 486 -12.72 11.25 -1.55
C HIS A 486 -12.98 11.83 -0.16
N CYS A 487 -13.21 10.99 0.85
CA CYS A 487 -13.52 11.39 2.23
C CYS A 487 -14.73 12.34 2.38
N LYS A 488 -15.70 12.27 1.45
CA LYS A 488 -16.90 13.14 1.45
C LYS A 488 -17.95 12.72 2.46
N ARG A 489 -17.97 11.45 2.84
CA ARG A 489 -18.99 10.87 3.72
C ARG A 489 -18.44 10.75 5.14
N GLY A 490 -19.37 10.66 6.08
CA GLY A 490 -19.05 10.62 7.49
C GLY A 490 -18.83 11.99 8.09
N GLY A 491 -18.11 12.02 9.20
CA GLY A 491 -17.82 13.20 9.98
C GLY A 491 -17.58 12.85 11.44
N ASP A 492 -16.86 13.72 12.12
CA ASP A 492 -16.59 13.66 13.54
C ASP A 492 -17.59 14.50 14.37
N LYS A 493 -18.62 15.11 13.77
CA LYS A 493 -19.54 15.94 14.56
C LYS A 493 -20.42 15.14 15.51
N THR A 494 -20.93 13.99 15.06
CA THR A 494 -21.80 13.13 15.86
C THR A 494 -21.57 11.66 15.51
N CYS A 495 -21.95 10.75 16.42
CA CYS A 495 -21.87 9.32 16.13
C CYS A 495 -22.73 8.90 14.93
N SER A 496 -23.81 9.62 14.62
CA SER A 496 -24.62 9.37 13.43
C SER A 496 -23.84 9.63 12.13
N GLN A 497 -22.95 10.63 12.12
CA GLN A 497 -22.04 10.86 10.99
C GLN A 497 -20.96 9.78 10.93
N ILE A 498 -20.31 9.48 12.05
CA ILE A 498 -19.29 8.42 12.15
C ILE A 498 -19.82 7.08 11.63
N LYS A 499 -21.09 6.76 11.94
CA LYS A 499 -21.71 5.49 11.54
C LYS A 499 -21.98 5.37 10.03
N LEU A 500 -22.04 6.47 9.28
CA LEU A 500 -22.09 6.43 7.81
C LEU A 500 -20.86 5.71 7.20
N CYS A 501 -19.78 5.60 7.97
CA CYS A 501 -18.56 4.90 7.60
C CYS A 501 -18.51 3.46 8.10
N ASN A 502 -19.63 2.90 8.56
CA ASN A 502 -19.75 1.53 9.08
C ASN A 502 -18.77 1.22 10.22
N LEU A 503 -18.39 2.24 10.99
CA LEU A 503 -17.48 2.08 12.12
C LEU A 503 -18.14 1.29 13.27
N PRO A 504 -17.36 0.49 14.01
CA PRO A 504 -17.88 -0.37 15.07
C PRO A 504 -18.32 0.43 16.30
N ASN A 505 -19.10 -0.18 17.18
CA ASN A 505 -19.46 0.43 18.46
C ASN A 505 -18.21 0.62 19.31
N GLY A 506 -18.14 1.71 20.07
CA GLY A 506 -16.91 2.04 20.81
C GLY A 506 -16.84 3.51 21.22
N SER A 507 -15.70 3.91 21.78
CA SER A 507 -15.46 5.30 22.16
C SER A 507 -14.92 6.13 21.01
N TYR A 508 -15.48 7.32 20.83
CA TYR A 508 -15.09 8.27 19.79
C TYR A 508 -14.98 9.69 20.39
N VAL A 509 -14.15 10.54 19.79
CA VAL A 509 -14.15 11.98 20.06
C VAL A 509 -15.01 12.64 19.01
N ILE A 510 -15.96 13.46 19.45
CA ILE A 510 -16.85 14.20 18.55
C ILE A 510 -16.72 15.71 18.73
N ASP A 511 -17.02 16.45 17.67
CA ASP A 511 -16.98 17.91 17.59
C ASP A 511 -18.29 18.48 16.97
N PRO A 512 -19.41 18.52 17.72
CA PRO A 512 -20.73 18.80 17.16
C PRO A 512 -20.90 20.17 16.49
N ASP A 513 -20.19 21.19 16.96
CA ASP A 513 -20.17 22.55 16.41
C ASP A 513 -19.01 22.77 15.43
N GLY A 514 -17.99 21.92 15.47
CA GLY A 514 -16.89 21.92 14.52
C GLY A 514 -15.77 22.89 14.89
N LYS A 515 -14.73 22.87 14.06
CA LYS A 515 -13.47 23.55 14.33
C LYS A 515 -13.64 25.04 14.67
N GLY A 516 -13.10 25.43 15.84
CA GLY A 516 -13.15 26.80 16.35
C GLY A 516 -14.29 27.06 17.32
N GLY A 517 -15.19 26.09 17.52
CA GLY A 517 -16.21 26.08 18.56
C GLY A 517 -15.68 25.64 19.94
N VAL A 518 -16.54 24.99 20.72
CA VAL A 518 -16.15 24.38 21.99
C VAL A 518 -15.19 23.22 21.74
N LYS A 519 -14.46 22.80 22.79
CA LYS A 519 -13.49 21.71 22.63
C LYS A 519 -14.21 20.40 22.26
N PRO A 520 -13.64 19.55 21.40
CA PRO A 520 -14.15 18.20 21.16
C PRO A 520 -14.15 17.36 22.43
N PHE A 521 -15.04 16.39 22.53
CA PHE A 521 -15.20 15.56 23.73
C PHE A 521 -15.49 14.09 23.42
N LYS A 522 -15.24 13.22 24.40
CA LYS A 522 -15.33 11.77 24.24
C LYS A 522 -16.76 11.28 24.54
N VAL A 523 -17.25 10.38 23.69
CA VAL A 523 -18.56 9.75 23.81
C VAL A 523 -18.47 8.26 23.51
N TYR A 524 -19.50 7.50 23.86
CA TYR A 524 -19.64 6.10 23.46
C TYR A 524 -20.70 5.97 22.36
N MET A 525 -20.33 5.37 21.23
CA MET A 525 -21.24 5.09 20.13
C MET A 525 -21.85 3.70 20.27
N THR A 526 -23.18 3.64 20.13
CA THR A 526 -23.93 2.39 19.94
C THR A 526 -24.65 2.39 18.59
N ASP A 527 -25.22 1.25 18.18
CA ASP A 527 -26.00 1.12 16.95
C ASP A 527 -27.49 0.99 17.27
N LYS A 528 -28.33 1.69 16.50
CA LYS A 528 -29.77 1.53 16.48
C LYS A 528 -30.25 1.45 15.04
N GLY A 529 -30.26 0.25 14.47
CA GLY A 529 -30.73 0.00 13.11
C GLY A 529 -29.85 0.66 12.05
N GLY A 530 -28.53 0.63 12.23
CA GLY A 530 -27.56 1.27 11.33
C GLY A 530 -27.34 2.76 11.61
N VAL A 531 -28.09 3.37 12.54
CA VAL A 531 -27.87 4.76 12.97
C VAL A 531 -26.94 4.77 14.19
N GLY A 532 -25.88 5.57 14.12
CA GLY A 532 -24.96 5.75 15.24
C GLY A 532 -25.56 6.61 16.34
N VAL A 533 -25.72 6.05 17.53
CA VAL A 533 -26.27 6.73 18.70
C VAL A 533 -25.13 7.20 19.60
N THR A 534 -25.05 8.52 19.79
CA THR A 534 -24.16 9.16 20.75
C THR A 534 -24.71 8.96 22.16
N VAL A 535 -23.98 8.26 23.03
CA VAL A 535 -24.36 8.00 24.42
C VAL A 535 -23.43 8.75 25.37
N VAL A 536 -24.02 9.60 26.22
CA VAL A 536 -23.29 10.40 27.23
C VAL A 536 -23.72 9.97 28.63
N SER A 537 -22.73 9.56 29.44
CA SER A 537 -22.92 9.13 30.83
C SER A 537 -22.88 10.32 31.80
N HIS A 538 -23.44 10.14 33.00
CA HIS A 538 -23.40 11.13 34.08
C HIS A 538 -23.33 10.46 35.47
N ASP A 539 -23.11 11.27 36.51
CA ASP A 539 -22.85 10.83 37.88
C ASP A 539 -24.09 10.41 38.70
N SER A 540 -25.24 10.16 38.05
CA SER A 540 -26.52 9.93 38.75
C SER A 540 -27.40 8.88 38.08
N GLU A 541 -26.76 7.90 37.42
CA GLU A 541 -27.45 6.83 36.68
C GLU A 541 -28.06 5.75 37.60
N GLY A 542 -27.56 5.66 38.84
CA GLY A 542 -28.04 4.72 39.84
C GLY A 542 -29.34 5.17 40.51
N ARG A 543 -30.10 4.19 40.99
CA ARG A 543 -31.31 4.41 41.81
C ARG A 543 -30.95 5.10 43.12
N THR A 544 -31.42 6.33 43.31
CA THR A 544 -31.00 7.19 44.43
C THR A 544 -32.17 7.50 45.36
N LEU A 545 -31.98 7.27 46.66
CA LEU A 545 -33.01 7.52 47.69
C LEU A 545 -33.23 9.03 47.92
N VAL A 546 -34.49 9.40 48.07
CA VAL A 546 -34.96 10.71 48.52
C VAL A 546 -35.77 10.52 49.80
N ARG A 547 -35.30 11.09 50.91
CA ARG A 547 -35.95 11.04 52.22
C ARG A 547 -35.51 12.22 53.08
N GLY A 548 -36.43 12.77 53.88
CA GLY A 548 -36.19 13.88 54.80
C GLY A 548 -36.48 15.26 54.23
N PHE A 549 -37.22 15.37 53.11
CA PHE A 549 -37.44 16.63 52.41
C PHE A 549 -38.93 16.99 52.36
N LEU A 550 -39.35 17.96 53.20
CA LEU A 550 -40.76 18.36 53.31
C LEU A 550 -41.18 19.35 52.21
N ALA A 551 -40.44 20.44 52.08
CA ALA A 551 -40.80 21.51 51.15
C ALA A 551 -40.66 21.07 49.68
N LYS A 552 -41.53 21.62 48.81
CA LYS A 552 -41.55 21.36 47.36
C LYS A 552 -40.16 21.55 46.74
N GLY A 553 -39.59 20.49 46.16
CA GLY A 553 -38.27 20.53 45.53
C GLY A 553 -37.10 20.90 46.45
N SER A 554 -37.22 20.67 47.76
CA SER A 554 -36.14 20.89 48.74
C SER A 554 -35.01 19.86 48.62
N TYR A 555 -35.30 18.65 48.15
CA TYR A 555 -34.27 17.76 47.63
C TYR A 555 -33.78 18.30 46.30
N SER A 556 -32.46 18.33 46.11
CA SER A 556 -31.84 18.78 44.87
C SER A 556 -30.65 17.90 44.49
N ARG A 557 -30.70 17.32 43.29
CA ARG A 557 -29.60 16.56 42.70
C ARG A 557 -29.18 17.18 41.38
N SER A 558 -28.07 17.91 41.39
CA SER A 558 -27.42 18.39 40.17
C SER A 558 -26.77 17.23 39.43
N ILE A 559 -26.87 17.24 38.10
CA ILE A 559 -26.35 16.16 37.24
C ILE A 559 -25.05 16.62 36.60
N ASN A 560 -23.98 15.86 36.81
CA ASN A 560 -22.68 16.12 36.21
C ASN A 560 -22.38 15.07 35.13
N TYR A 561 -22.23 15.51 33.88
CA TYR A 561 -21.91 14.64 32.74
C TYR A 561 -20.40 14.42 32.69
N THR A 562 -19.97 13.15 32.66
CA THR A 562 -18.60 12.77 33.06
C THR A 562 -17.50 13.23 32.10
N GLU A 563 -17.81 13.36 30.82
CA GLU A 563 -16.85 13.63 29.73
C GLU A 563 -17.26 14.86 28.91
N ALA A 564 -18.28 15.60 29.33
CA ALA A 564 -18.85 16.71 28.57
C ALA A 564 -19.43 17.81 29.46
N ASP A 565 -19.23 19.07 29.08
CA ASP A 565 -19.88 20.22 29.70
C ASP A 565 -21.23 20.56 29.02
N MET A 566 -21.99 21.48 29.64
CA MET A 566 -23.32 21.85 29.13
C MET A 566 -23.28 22.56 27.77
N ALA A 567 -22.19 23.26 27.42
CA ALA A 567 -22.08 23.92 26.12
C ALA A 567 -21.86 22.87 25.00
N GLN A 568 -20.97 21.91 25.24
CA GLN A 568 -20.76 20.74 24.40
C GLN A 568 -22.06 19.93 24.18
N LEU A 569 -22.84 19.71 25.24
CA LEU A 569 -24.11 18.98 25.14
C LEU A 569 -25.21 19.78 24.45
N ALA A 570 -25.25 21.11 24.62
CA ALA A 570 -26.14 21.96 23.85
C ALA A 570 -25.86 21.83 22.34
N ASN A 571 -24.58 21.88 21.94
CA ASN A 571 -24.18 21.70 20.54
C ASN A 571 -24.49 20.29 20.03
N LEU A 572 -24.29 19.24 20.84
CA LEU A 572 -24.68 17.86 20.47
C LEU A 572 -26.17 17.74 20.18
N THR A 573 -27.02 18.27 21.06
CA THR A 573 -28.49 18.20 20.87
C THR A 573 -28.95 19.03 19.68
N ALA A 574 -28.29 20.17 19.41
CA ALA A 574 -28.55 21.01 18.25
C ALA A 574 -28.16 20.31 16.94
N SER A 575 -27.06 19.55 16.94
CA SER A 575 -26.54 18.84 15.76
C SER A 575 -27.12 17.43 15.55
N SER A 576 -28.04 16.98 16.40
CA SER A 576 -28.68 15.65 16.31
C SER A 576 -30.18 15.78 16.00
N ALA A 577 -30.70 14.94 15.11
CA ALA A 577 -32.13 15.00 14.75
C ALA A 577 -33.03 14.69 15.96
N HIS A 578 -32.64 13.71 16.76
CA HIS A 578 -33.36 13.26 17.94
C HIS A 578 -32.42 13.16 19.14
N CYS A 579 -32.94 13.49 20.32
CA CYS A 579 -32.31 13.17 21.59
C CYS A 579 -33.35 12.64 22.55
N GLU A 580 -32.97 11.66 23.36
CA GLU A 580 -33.82 11.09 24.40
C GLU A 580 -33.03 10.85 25.68
N GLN A 581 -33.72 11.03 26.82
CA GLN A 581 -33.16 10.70 28.13
C GLN A 581 -34.26 10.06 28.97
N PHE A 582 -33.96 8.89 29.55
CA PHE A 582 -34.91 8.19 30.40
C PHE A 582 -34.95 8.82 31.79
N ILE A 583 -36.14 8.98 32.36
CA ILE A 583 -36.31 9.45 33.73
C ILE A 583 -37.36 8.58 34.44
N LYS A 584 -37.13 8.31 35.72
CA LYS A 584 -38.02 7.54 36.58
C LYS A 584 -38.06 8.11 37.99
N TYR A 585 -39.26 8.14 38.57
CA TYR A 585 -39.47 8.34 39.99
C TYR A 585 -40.36 7.23 40.55
N GLU A 586 -39.85 6.54 41.56
CA GLU A 586 -40.58 5.60 42.39
C GLU A 586 -40.93 6.33 43.69
N CYS A 587 -42.17 6.23 44.14
CA CYS A 587 -42.67 7.00 45.27
C CYS A 587 -43.43 6.11 46.23
N TYR A 588 -43.28 6.40 47.52
CA TYR A 588 -44.04 5.82 48.60
C TYR A 588 -44.52 6.96 49.48
N ASN A 589 -45.82 7.23 49.42
CA ASN A 589 -46.45 8.37 50.07
C ASN A 589 -45.72 9.70 49.77
N SER A 590 -45.46 9.95 48.48
CA SER A 590 -44.75 11.14 47.97
C SER A 590 -45.27 11.52 46.59
N VAL A 591 -45.60 12.79 46.37
CA VAL A 591 -46.28 13.25 45.15
C VAL A 591 -45.37 13.98 44.14
N LEU A 592 -45.79 14.04 42.86
CA LEU A 592 -45.12 14.81 41.80
C LEU A 592 -45.86 16.13 41.51
N PHE A 593 -47.12 16.05 41.06
CA PHE A 593 -47.94 17.15 40.52
C PHE A 593 -49.33 17.29 41.18
N PHE A 594 -49.44 16.92 42.46
CA PHE A 594 -50.71 16.92 43.20
C PHE A 594 -51.49 18.25 43.13
N ASN A 595 -52.71 18.23 42.60
CA ASN A 595 -53.61 19.39 42.48
C ASN A 595 -52.95 20.64 41.84
N GLY A 596 -52.13 20.44 40.80
CA GLY A 596 -51.42 21.53 40.11
C GLY A 596 -50.20 22.07 40.87
N ASN A 597 -49.86 21.48 42.02
CA ASN A 597 -48.66 21.80 42.78
C ASN A 597 -47.52 20.84 42.45
N MET A 598 -46.36 21.37 42.10
CA MET A 598 -45.19 20.57 41.75
C MET A 598 -44.30 20.36 42.97
N TYR A 599 -44.34 19.15 43.53
CA TYR A 599 -43.45 18.70 44.60
C TYR A 599 -42.16 18.08 44.05
N GLY A 600 -42.24 17.45 42.88
CA GLY A 600 -41.10 16.97 42.12
C GLY A 600 -41.08 17.49 40.68
N TRP A 601 -39.88 17.72 40.14
CA TRP A 601 -39.67 18.13 38.75
C TRP A 601 -38.22 17.91 38.31
N TRP A 602 -38.00 17.91 37.01
CA TRP A 602 -36.67 18.01 36.42
C TRP A 602 -36.42 19.42 35.89
N VAL A 603 -35.15 19.81 35.84
CA VAL A 603 -34.71 21.13 35.36
C VAL A 603 -34.02 20.95 34.02
N SER A 604 -34.43 21.74 33.03
CA SER A 604 -33.84 21.74 31.69
C SER A 604 -32.38 22.19 31.69
N ARG A 605 -31.66 21.95 30.59
CA ARG A 605 -30.29 22.47 30.42
C ARG A 605 -30.19 23.99 30.64
N ASP A 606 -31.24 24.72 30.29
CA ASP A 606 -31.32 26.18 30.36
C ASP A 606 -31.76 26.67 31.76
N GLY A 607 -32.04 25.75 32.69
CA GLY A 607 -32.46 26.07 34.05
C GLY A 607 -33.97 26.20 34.23
N GLU A 608 -34.77 25.89 33.22
CA GLU A 608 -36.22 25.96 33.31
C GLU A 608 -36.79 24.81 34.14
N LYS A 609 -37.80 25.13 34.95
CA LYS A 609 -38.56 24.16 35.73
C LYS A 609 -39.59 23.47 34.83
N MET A 610 -39.39 22.20 34.54
CA MET A 610 -40.24 21.44 33.64
C MET A 610 -41.49 20.92 34.34
N LYS A 611 -42.65 21.13 33.72
CA LYS A 611 -43.97 20.86 34.31
C LYS A 611 -44.57 19.50 33.94
N TYR A 612 -43.85 18.69 33.19
CA TYR A 612 -44.26 17.35 32.79
C TYR A 612 -43.20 16.32 33.20
N TRP A 613 -43.56 15.05 33.15
CA TRP A 613 -42.65 13.94 33.46
C TRP A 613 -42.41 13.02 32.27
N GLY A 614 -41.59 11.98 32.45
CA GLY A 614 -41.22 11.03 31.41
C GLY A 614 -42.41 10.47 30.62
N GLY A 615 -42.25 10.38 29.29
CA GLY A 615 -43.29 9.91 28.37
C GLY A 615 -44.34 10.96 27.98
N VAL A 616 -44.15 12.21 28.39
CA VAL A 616 -44.91 13.40 27.99
C VAL A 616 -43.92 14.44 27.50
N ASP A 617 -44.20 15.14 26.39
CA ASP A 617 -43.26 16.13 25.84
C ASP A 617 -43.62 17.59 26.18
N SER A 618 -44.90 17.91 26.45
CA SER A 618 -45.31 19.30 26.69
C SER A 618 -46.61 19.51 27.49
N VAL A 619 -47.30 18.45 27.92
CA VAL A 619 -48.57 18.60 28.65
C VAL A 619 -48.29 18.78 30.14
N ASP A 620 -48.54 19.98 30.63
CA ASP A 620 -48.37 20.37 32.03
C ASP A 620 -49.08 19.41 33.00
N TYR A 621 -48.40 19.11 34.10
CA TYR A 621 -48.86 18.32 35.25
C TYR A 621 -49.24 16.88 34.91
N LYS A 622 -48.70 16.31 33.82
CA LYS A 622 -48.94 14.92 33.43
C LYS A 622 -47.67 14.09 33.31
N CYS A 623 -47.84 12.81 33.62
CA CYS A 623 -46.93 11.71 33.31
C CYS A 623 -47.52 10.85 32.19
N ALA A 624 -46.75 9.88 31.68
CA ALA A 624 -47.20 8.98 30.61
C ALA A 624 -48.58 8.34 30.89
N CYS A 625 -48.83 7.91 32.14
CA CYS A 625 -50.11 7.33 32.51
C CYS A 625 -51.27 8.32 32.44
N GLY A 626 -51.01 9.61 32.71
CA GLY A 626 -52.03 10.66 32.73
C GLY A 626 -52.42 11.13 31.33
N LEU A 627 -51.56 10.92 30.34
CA LEU A 627 -51.93 11.05 28.93
C LEU A 627 -52.78 9.86 28.45
N ASN A 628 -52.41 8.66 28.87
CA ASN A 628 -53.04 7.43 28.40
C ASN A 628 -54.27 7.01 29.20
N ASN A 629 -54.65 7.77 30.24
CA ASN A 629 -55.71 7.42 31.21
C ASN A 629 -55.50 6.05 31.89
N THR A 630 -54.24 5.68 32.12
CA THR A 630 -53.84 4.41 32.74
C THR A 630 -53.26 4.59 34.14
N CYS A 631 -53.33 5.79 34.73
CA CYS A 631 -52.85 5.99 36.10
C CYS A 631 -53.69 5.18 37.09
N ALA A 632 -53.09 4.82 38.22
CA ALA A 632 -53.77 4.09 39.30
C ALA A 632 -55.01 4.80 39.88
N ASN A 633 -55.16 6.09 39.62
CA ASN A 633 -56.41 6.83 39.72
C ASN A 633 -56.47 7.82 38.55
N ILE A 634 -57.51 7.72 37.74
CA ILE A 634 -57.70 8.50 36.51
C ILE A 634 -57.85 10.03 36.76
N ASN A 635 -58.18 10.42 37.99
CA ASN A 635 -58.30 11.83 38.38
C ASN A 635 -56.95 12.52 38.61
N PHE A 636 -55.84 11.77 38.61
CA PHE A 636 -54.50 12.31 38.80
C PHE A 636 -53.68 12.26 37.51
N GLY A 637 -52.73 13.20 37.38
CA GLY A 637 -51.85 13.31 36.23
C GLY A 637 -50.72 12.28 36.21
N CYS A 638 -50.39 11.71 37.37
CA CYS A 638 -49.31 10.75 37.57
C CYS A 638 -49.70 9.67 38.58
N ASN A 639 -49.06 8.51 38.53
CA ASN A 639 -49.25 7.47 39.53
C ASN A 639 -48.85 7.94 40.92
N CYS A 640 -47.73 8.66 41.03
CA CYS A 640 -47.20 9.15 42.31
C CYS A 640 -48.09 10.19 43.00
N ASP A 641 -49.02 10.81 42.29
CA ASP A 641 -49.97 11.74 42.92
C ASP A 641 -51.05 11.02 43.74
N LYS A 642 -51.20 9.70 43.54
CA LYS A 642 -52.05 8.84 44.37
C LYS A 642 -51.30 8.48 45.66
N ASN A 643 -51.30 9.42 46.60
CA ASN A 643 -50.61 9.38 47.90
C ASN A 643 -51.24 8.36 48.89
N ASP A 644 -51.08 7.05 48.63
CA ASP A 644 -51.87 5.98 49.28
C ASP A 644 -51.06 4.86 49.95
N ASN A 645 -49.87 5.17 50.49
CA ASN A 645 -48.98 4.20 51.16
C ASN A 645 -48.62 2.96 50.32
N THR A 646 -48.72 3.06 48.99
CA THR A 646 -48.33 2.02 48.05
C THR A 646 -47.14 2.50 47.24
N TRP A 647 -46.19 1.61 46.93
CA TRP A 647 -45.15 1.95 45.97
C TRP A 647 -45.75 2.18 44.59
N ARG A 648 -45.48 3.35 44.04
CA ARG A 648 -45.91 3.74 42.69
C ARG A 648 -44.71 4.22 41.88
N GLU A 649 -44.88 4.25 40.57
CA GLU A 649 -43.83 4.64 39.63
C GLU A 649 -44.41 5.49 38.49
N ASP A 650 -43.68 6.55 38.15
CA ASP A 650 -43.82 7.25 36.88
C ASP A 650 -42.46 7.31 36.17
N SER A 651 -42.42 6.77 34.95
CA SER A 651 -41.21 6.68 34.14
C SER A 651 -41.49 6.91 32.66
N GLY A 652 -40.45 7.27 31.91
CA GLY A 652 -40.51 7.41 30.47
C GLY A 652 -39.34 8.16 29.87
N LEU A 653 -39.35 8.30 28.55
CA LEU A 653 -38.37 9.09 27.82
C LEU A 653 -38.80 10.55 27.77
N LEU A 654 -37.87 11.44 28.06
CA LEU A 654 -37.92 12.84 27.67
C LEU A 654 -37.36 12.92 26.24
N LYS A 655 -38.05 13.57 25.30
CA LYS A 655 -37.63 13.63 23.89
C LYS A 655 -37.47 15.04 23.31
N ASP A 656 -37.90 16.06 24.05
CA ASP A 656 -37.65 17.44 23.64
C ASP A 656 -36.15 17.78 23.74
N LYS A 657 -35.46 17.63 22.60
CA LYS A 657 -34.02 17.87 22.49
C LYS A 657 -33.62 19.32 22.79
N PHE A 658 -34.55 20.28 22.76
CA PHE A 658 -34.27 21.67 23.09
C PHE A 658 -34.25 21.92 24.60
N LYS A 659 -34.84 21.01 25.40
CA LYS A 659 -34.84 21.08 26.87
C LYS A 659 -33.84 20.13 27.51
N LEU A 660 -33.47 19.07 26.81
CA LEU A 660 -32.43 18.13 27.22
C LEU A 660 -31.01 18.69 27.09
N PRO A 661 -30.03 18.15 27.82
CA PRO A 661 -30.16 17.11 28.85
C PRO A 661 -30.76 17.61 30.18
N VAL A 662 -31.14 16.68 31.06
CA VAL A 662 -31.56 17.01 32.43
C VAL A 662 -30.36 17.56 33.21
N LYS A 663 -30.51 18.79 33.73
CA LYS A 663 -29.48 19.49 34.52
C LYS A 663 -29.59 19.19 36.01
N GLN A 664 -30.81 19.01 36.51
CA GLN A 664 -31.07 18.81 37.93
C GLN A 664 -32.42 18.11 38.16
N LEU A 665 -32.50 17.33 39.23
CA LEU A 665 -33.72 16.71 39.73
C LEU A 665 -34.09 17.34 41.07
N ARG A 666 -35.39 17.62 41.26
CA ARG A 666 -35.93 18.26 42.47
C ARG A 666 -37.10 17.44 42.98
N PHE A 667 -37.13 17.18 44.28
CA PHE A 667 -38.20 16.43 44.95
C PHE A 667 -38.53 17.04 46.32
N GLY A 668 -39.72 16.77 46.82
CA GLY A 668 -40.20 17.15 48.14
C GLY A 668 -41.21 16.11 48.61
N ASP A 669 -41.95 16.40 49.69
CA ASP A 669 -42.94 15.46 50.22
C ASP A 669 -42.37 14.07 50.52
N THR A 670 -41.24 14.03 51.24
CA THR A 670 -40.55 12.80 51.67
C THR A 670 -40.11 12.85 53.14
N TYR A 671 -40.78 13.65 53.97
CA TYR A 671 -40.33 13.93 55.35
C TYR A 671 -41.05 13.11 56.42
N TYR A 672 -42.35 12.83 56.29
CA TYR A 672 -43.10 12.16 57.35
C TYR A 672 -42.70 10.68 57.46
N TYR A 673 -43.10 10.05 58.56
CA TYR A 673 -42.69 8.67 58.87
C TYR A 673 -43.22 7.70 57.82
N GLY A 674 -42.32 7.23 56.95
CA GLY A 674 -42.63 6.29 55.88
C GLY A 674 -42.44 6.89 54.48
N ASP A 675 -42.59 8.21 54.34
CA ASP A 675 -42.48 8.91 53.06
C ASP A 675 -41.06 8.82 52.51
N LYS A 676 -40.96 8.39 51.25
CA LYS A 676 -39.68 8.28 50.53
C LYS A 676 -39.93 8.10 49.05
N GLY A 677 -38.93 8.46 48.27
CA GLY A 677 -38.91 8.17 46.85
C GLY A 677 -37.54 7.69 46.40
N TYR A 678 -37.47 7.17 45.18
CA TYR A 678 -36.23 6.89 44.49
C TYR A 678 -36.29 7.46 43.09
N HIS A 679 -35.26 8.21 42.70
CA HIS A 679 -35.14 8.65 41.32
C HIS A 679 -34.08 7.84 40.58
N THR A 680 -34.24 7.74 39.26
CA THR A 680 -33.27 7.16 38.34
C THR A 680 -33.29 7.97 37.06
N LEU A 681 -32.10 8.37 36.59
CA LEU A 681 -31.93 9.12 35.35
C LEU A 681 -31.03 8.30 34.42
N GLY A 682 -31.50 8.05 33.21
CA GLY A 682 -30.73 7.35 32.20
C GLY A 682 -29.74 8.28 31.48
N LYS A 683 -28.80 7.66 30.76
CA LYS A 683 -27.87 8.35 29.87
C LYS A 683 -28.59 9.20 28.83
N LEU A 684 -27.99 10.34 28.47
CA LEU A 684 -28.42 11.10 27.31
C LEU A 684 -28.05 10.32 26.05
N LYS A 685 -29.03 10.13 25.15
CA LYS A 685 -28.83 9.48 23.85
C LYS A 685 -29.26 10.42 22.74
N CYS A 686 -28.35 10.75 21.82
CA CYS A 686 -28.64 11.60 20.67
C CYS A 686 -28.28 10.89 19.36
N PHE A 687 -29.13 10.98 18.34
CA PHE A 687 -28.98 10.26 17.08
C PHE A 687 -29.77 10.91 15.93
N GLY A 688 -29.44 10.50 14.70
CA GLY A 688 -29.99 11.01 13.46
C GLY A 688 -29.28 12.27 12.97
N LEU A 689 -29.22 12.40 11.64
CA LEU A 689 -28.63 13.55 10.95
C LEU A 689 -29.70 14.61 10.70
N ILE A 690 -29.32 15.88 10.81
CA ILE A 690 -30.15 17.05 10.45
C ILE A 690 -29.86 17.46 9.02
#